data_AF-J3M7F1-F1
#
_entry.id   AF-J3M7F1-F1
#
_cell.length_a   1.000
_cell.length_b   1.000
_cell.length_c   1.000
_cell.angle_alpha   90.00
_cell.angle_beta   90.00
_cell.angle_gamma   90.00
#
_symmetry.space_group_name_H-M   'P 1'
#
loop_
_entity.id
_entity.type
_entity.pdbx_description
1 polymer ?
#
loop_
_entity_poly.entity_id
_entity_poly.type
_entity_poly.pdbx_seq_one_letter_code
_entity_poly.pdbx_strand_id
1 'polypeptide(L)'
;MKGAMPSRPFMVPGPGGPMPPPQQFGLGETRPPLAAVLRPRFNIPGLHPSAAAASAAGKIASTYDLVESMRFLYVHVVKARDLPAVSAAGTIDPFVEVKLGNFKGTTPVLGCNHNPSWKQVFAFSATHLQAHVLEVAVKAKDLAGGDDLIGRVGFDLAEVPIRVPPDSPLAPQWYRLETKRGEKTRGEIMLSVWLGTQADEAFPDAWHSDAHAAAPAAVASTRAKVYFSPKLVYLRVAAVGAQDLVPHDTSRPVNSCVKLQLAGQVRRTRPGAPPGTLNPIWNEEFMFVVSEPFDEPLFVTVEDRVGPGRDEPLGRIVLPLNAAMPRHDHFGKPVEPRWYSLARPSDDPDKKEGKFASKIQLRMSLDFGYHVLDESTYYSSDLQPSSKHTRKPSIGILELGILGARNLIPMKGKDGRTTDAYCVAKYGPKWVRTRTILNTLNPQWNEQYTWEVFDPCTVITVVVFDNNQIGKNCDARDESIGKVRIRLSTLETDRVYTHFYPLLALKTSGLKKTGELHLAVRFTCTAWVNMIALYGRPLLPKMHYTQPISVLQLDYLRHQAMQIVAARLSRAEPPLRREVVEYMLDVGSHMFSLRRSKANFYRITSLFCGFAATAKWYDGIRSWRNPITTVLVHMLFLILICYPELILPTIFLYMFMIGLWNYRYRPRHPPYMDTKLCHAEFTNQDELDEEFDSFPSSRPADIVRMRYDRLRSVGGRVQTVVGDLATQDRQKEGIDCTLRVLGQEFVNVLLFLGVICGLVHRRGPLQKCSVHFACELVSGADLVIGGDGDDDDDGESVRAYLLKAVKNNNGTGVLLLSDVFGFEDSATRDFAYRVACHGYNVLVPDLFRGSPWKKTEKDGFEAWLAGHAPERVSGDIDACTKWLVDEFTAAGVSKKLGTIGLCDGGGRLVETLVRDGGAGYSAGVCFYGSRMDASLAPRLAAPVLFVCGDGDPLCAVETVREMESRARGAKAVVYAGRGHAFAHRPQSLEDDGDAEDAFALMRGWLHDHLLA
;
A
#
# COMPACT_ATOMS: atom_id res chain seq x y z
N MET A 1 -47.81 -11.19 70.65
CA MET A 1 -48.43 -9.86 70.90
C MET A 1 -47.32 -8.84 71.08
N LYS A 2 -47.48 -7.66 70.45
CA LYS A 2 -46.66 -6.43 70.53
C LYS A 2 -45.33 -6.51 69.78
N GLY A 3 -44.95 -5.60 68.90
CA GLY A 3 -45.52 -4.31 68.49
C GLY A 3 -44.38 -3.51 67.82
N ALA A 4 -44.65 -2.91 66.66
CA ALA A 4 -43.65 -2.18 65.87
C ALA A 4 -43.36 -0.77 66.42
N MET A 5 -42.15 -0.26 66.12
CA MET A 5 -41.69 1.15 65.93
C MET A 5 -40.29 1.37 66.57
N PRO A 6 -39.44 2.33 66.14
CA PRO A 6 -39.35 3.05 64.86
C PRO A 6 -37.91 3.12 64.26
N SER A 7 -37.82 3.53 63.00
CA SER A 7 -36.59 3.85 62.26
C SER A 7 -35.88 5.13 62.76
N ARG A 8 -34.56 5.06 62.97
CA ARG A 8 -33.68 6.22 63.22
C ARG A 8 -33.22 6.88 61.91
N PRO A 9 -32.93 8.19 61.90
CA PRO A 9 -32.70 8.96 60.68
C PRO A 9 -31.30 8.78 60.12
N PHE A 10 -31.23 8.77 58.78
CA PHE A 10 -30.00 8.77 57.98
C PHE A 10 -29.19 10.05 58.27
N MET A 11 -27.94 9.86 58.70
CA MET A 11 -26.95 10.90 58.87
C MET A 11 -26.39 11.27 57.49
N VAL A 12 -26.58 12.52 57.07
CA VAL A 12 -26.02 13.08 55.83
C VAL A 12 -24.49 13.19 55.97
N PRO A 13 -23.67 12.58 55.10
CA PRO A 13 -22.25 12.92 55.05
C PRO A 13 -22.10 14.30 54.42
N GLY A 14 -21.34 15.18 55.09
CA GLY A 14 -21.04 16.53 54.63
C GLY A 14 -20.32 16.56 53.27
N PRO A 15 -20.25 17.74 52.62
CA PRO A 15 -19.69 17.88 51.29
C PRO A 15 -18.22 17.44 51.30
N GLY A 16 -17.96 16.37 50.56
CA GLY A 16 -16.61 15.86 50.33
C GLY A 16 -15.70 16.95 49.81
N GLY A 17 -14.43 16.89 50.25
CA GLY A 17 -13.37 17.79 49.83
C GLY A 17 -13.24 17.90 48.31
N PRO A 18 -12.48 18.89 47.82
CA PRO A 18 -12.35 19.16 46.39
C PRO A 18 -12.04 17.87 45.64
N MET A 19 -12.89 17.55 44.65
CA MET A 19 -12.62 16.51 43.67
C MET A 19 -11.17 16.65 43.22
N PRO A 20 -10.39 15.56 43.14
CA PRO A 20 -9.08 15.63 42.52
C PRO A 20 -9.26 16.28 41.14
N PRO A 21 -8.39 17.23 40.74
CA PRO A 21 -8.55 17.92 39.48
C PRO A 21 -8.68 16.87 38.37
N PRO A 22 -9.59 17.06 37.40
CA PRO A 22 -9.69 16.14 36.27
C PRO A 22 -8.29 15.99 35.66
N GLN A 23 -7.79 14.75 35.58
CA GLN A 23 -6.45 14.49 35.04
C GLN A 23 -6.38 15.11 33.64
N GLN A 24 -5.61 16.18 33.49
CA GLN A 24 -5.43 16.84 32.21
C GLN A 24 -4.61 15.92 31.30
N PHE A 25 -5.28 15.26 30.36
CA PHE A 25 -4.66 14.50 29.29
C PHE A 25 -4.21 15.39 28.12
N GLY A 26 -3.98 16.69 28.36
CA GLY A 26 -3.62 17.65 27.32
C GLY A 26 -2.20 17.46 26.79
N LEU A 27 -1.98 17.81 25.52
CA LEU A 27 -0.65 17.90 24.92
C LEU A 27 0.16 19.01 25.61
N GLY A 28 1.36 18.67 26.08
CA GLY A 28 2.35 19.67 26.46
C GLY A 28 3.15 20.09 25.24
N GLU A 29 2.87 21.27 24.68
CA GLU A 29 3.74 21.87 23.66
C GLU A 29 5.05 22.28 24.32
N THR A 30 6.15 21.72 23.84
CA THR A 30 7.47 22.24 24.19
C THR A 30 7.90 23.15 23.06
N ARG A 31 8.25 24.37 23.41
CA ARG A 31 9.07 25.24 22.55
C ARG A 31 10.51 25.18 23.05
N PRO A 32 11.24 24.06 22.94
CA PRO A 32 12.67 24.17 23.08
C PRO A 32 13.16 24.97 21.86
N PRO A 33 14.21 25.79 22.00
CA PRO A 33 14.92 26.28 20.83
C PRO A 33 15.59 25.05 20.20
N LEU A 34 14.91 24.41 19.24
CA LEU A 34 15.52 23.36 18.42
C LEU A 34 16.76 23.97 17.73
N ALA A 35 17.91 23.37 18.02
CA ALA A 35 19.32 23.50 17.56
C ALA A 35 19.82 24.66 16.67
N ALA A 36 18.98 25.48 16.03
CA ALA A 36 19.42 26.58 15.18
C ALA A 36 20.03 27.78 15.95
N VAL A 37 19.86 27.89 17.27
CA VAL A 37 20.31 29.08 18.04
C VAL A 37 21.12 28.79 19.31
N LEU A 38 21.14 27.56 19.84
CA LEU A 38 21.98 27.23 20.99
C LEU A 38 23.33 26.69 20.54
N ARG A 39 24.33 27.57 20.41
CA ARG A 39 25.74 27.17 20.50
C ARG A 39 26.00 26.62 21.90
N PRO A 40 26.25 25.31 22.10
CA PRO A 40 26.82 24.86 23.36
C PRO A 40 28.29 25.27 23.33
N ARG A 41 28.66 26.31 24.10
CA ARG A 41 30.06 26.53 24.47
C ARG A 41 30.50 25.28 25.21
N PHE A 42 31.35 24.47 24.59
CA PHE A 42 32.15 23.50 25.31
C PHE A 42 33.07 24.26 26.27
N ASN A 43 32.98 23.95 27.56
CA ASN A 43 34.01 24.26 28.53
C ASN A 43 34.62 22.92 28.96
N ILE A 44 35.25 22.22 28.02
CA ILE A 44 36.24 21.17 28.33
C ILE A 44 37.57 21.93 28.45
N PRO A 45 38.25 21.91 29.61
CA PRO A 45 39.57 22.53 29.72
C PRO A 45 40.51 21.94 28.67
N GLY A 46 40.93 22.75 27.69
CA GLY A 46 41.95 22.37 26.71
C GLY A 46 41.49 22.01 25.28
N LEU A 47 40.18 21.94 24.98
CA LEU A 47 39.71 21.58 23.62
C LEU A 47 38.90 22.72 22.96
N HIS A 48 39.57 23.53 22.13
CA HIS A 48 38.90 24.53 21.28
C HIS A 48 38.60 23.93 19.89
N PRO A 49 37.34 23.92 19.43
CA PRO A 49 37.03 23.51 18.06
C PRO A 49 37.59 24.50 17.03
N SER A 50 38.19 23.97 15.97
CA SER A 50 38.71 24.75 14.82
C SER A 50 37.60 25.58 14.15
N ALA A 51 37.94 26.78 13.69
CA ALA A 51 37.05 27.69 12.96
C ALA A 51 36.41 27.05 11.70
N ALA A 52 37.07 26.04 11.11
CA ALA A 52 36.53 25.28 9.98
C ALA A 52 35.29 24.47 10.35
N ALA A 53 35.29 23.82 11.53
CA ALA A 53 34.15 23.04 12.05
C ALA A 53 32.96 23.93 12.41
N ALA A 54 33.21 25.17 12.85
CA ALA A 54 32.16 26.16 13.12
C ALA A 54 31.50 26.69 11.84
N SER A 55 32.23 26.77 10.72
CA SER A 55 31.68 27.22 9.42
C SER A 55 30.90 26.11 8.69
N ALA A 56 31.30 24.85 8.87
CA ALA A 56 30.57 23.70 8.33
C ALA A 56 29.20 23.51 8.99
N ALA A 57 29.09 23.75 10.31
CA ALA A 57 27.84 23.68 11.05
C ALA A 57 26.75 24.66 10.55
N GLY A 58 27.13 25.76 9.90
CA GLY A 58 26.19 26.75 9.34
C GLY A 58 25.50 26.31 8.04
N LYS A 59 25.93 25.22 7.40
CA LYS A 59 25.35 24.69 6.15
C LYS A 59 24.60 23.35 6.31
N ILE A 60 24.69 22.69 7.48
CA ILE A 60 24.24 21.29 7.69
C ILE A 60 22.85 21.20 8.38
N ALA A 61 22.02 22.24 8.31
CA ALA A 61 20.74 22.30 9.00
C ALA A 61 19.62 21.38 8.43
N SER A 62 19.88 20.47 7.48
CA SER A 62 18.80 19.95 6.61
C SER A 62 18.37 18.48 6.76
N THR A 63 18.97 17.64 7.62
CA THR A 63 18.59 16.20 7.67
C THR A 63 18.32 15.64 9.08
N TYR A 64 18.87 16.24 10.13
CA TYR A 64 18.75 15.77 11.52
C TYR A 64 18.38 16.90 12.50
N ASP A 65 17.57 17.85 12.06
CA ASP A 65 17.19 19.06 12.79
C ASP A 65 16.07 18.86 13.82
N LEU A 66 15.40 17.69 13.82
CA LEU A 66 14.30 17.38 14.73
C LEU A 66 14.76 16.83 16.08
N VAL A 67 16.03 16.46 16.21
CA VAL A 67 16.61 15.85 17.41
C VAL A 67 17.84 16.59 17.91
N GLU A 68 18.08 16.54 19.22
CA GLU A 68 19.29 17.11 19.81
C GLU A 68 20.52 16.27 19.41
N SER A 69 21.59 16.91 18.95
CA SER A 69 22.81 16.21 18.53
C SER A 69 23.52 15.60 19.75
N MET A 70 23.55 14.27 19.84
CA MET A 70 24.31 13.53 20.83
C MET A 70 25.68 13.18 20.25
N ARG A 71 26.74 13.37 21.03
CA ARG A 71 28.11 13.01 20.61
C ARG A 71 28.51 11.65 21.18
N PHE A 72 29.16 10.85 20.34
CA PHE A 72 29.68 9.53 20.70
C PHE A 72 31.14 9.39 20.28
N LEU A 73 31.94 8.74 21.11
CA LEU A 73 33.25 8.26 20.73
C LEU A 73 33.10 6.85 20.15
N TYR A 74 33.37 6.71 18.86
CA TYR A 74 33.33 5.44 18.16
C TYR A 74 34.71 4.80 18.12
N VAL A 75 34.76 3.50 18.38
CA VAL A 75 35.95 2.65 18.30
C VAL A 75 35.58 1.43 17.47
N HIS A 76 36.08 1.34 16.25
CA HIS A 76 35.87 0.20 15.37
C HIS A 76 37.08 -0.73 15.43
N VAL A 77 36.88 -1.92 15.99
CA VAL A 77 37.89 -2.98 16.11
C VAL A 77 37.68 -3.96 14.95
N VAL A 78 38.58 -3.93 13.97
CA VAL A 78 38.41 -4.70 12.72
C VAL A 78 39.01 -6.09 12.85
N LYS A 79 40.34 -6.17 13.02
CA LYS A 79 41.11 -7.41 13.06
C LYS A 79 42.46 -7.21 13.73
N ALA A 80 43.12 -8.29 14.13
CA ALA A 80 44.53 -8.28 14.55
C ALA A 80 45.35 -9.24 13.69
N ARG A 81 46.68 -9.05 13.67
CA ARG A 81 47.63 -9.95 13.03
C ARG A 81 48.88 -10.18 13.88
N ASP A 82 49.52 -11.32 13.66
CA ASP A 82 50.81 -11.68 14.25
C ASP A 82 50.83 -11.66 15.80
N LEU A 83 49.72 -12.09 16.41
CA LEU A 83 49.61 -12.15 17.88
C LEU A 83 50.57 -13.22 18.45
N PRO A 84 51.39 -12.87 19.46
CA PRO A 84 52.36 -13.80 20.06
C PRO A 84 51.65 -14.91 20.86
N ALA A 85 52.18 -16.13 20.78
CA ALA A 85 51.71 -17.26 21.57
C ALA A 85 51.94 -17.04 23.06
N VAL A 86 50.87 -17.22 23.87
CA VAL A 86 50.88 -16.98 25.32
C VAL A 86 51.03 -18.29 26.11
N SER A 87 50.63 -19.44 25.54
CA SER A 87 50.64 -20.76 26.19
C SER A 87 51.55 -21.77 25.48
N ALA A 88 52.14 -22.70 26.25
CA ALA A 88 52.98 -23.80 25.77
C ALA A 88 52.24 -24.78 24.82
N ALA A 89 50.90 -24.72 24.76
CA ALA A 89 50.06 -25.53 23.87
C ALA A 89 49.79 -24.89 22.48
N GLY A 90 50.23 -23.65 22.24
CA GLY A 90 50.14 -22.99 20.92
C GLY A 90 48.74 -22.50 20.51
N THR A 91 47.70 -22.69 21.32
CA THR A 91 46.34 -22.19 21.06
C THR A 91 46.11 -20.85 21.77
N ILE A 92 45.54 -19.86 21.06
CA ILE A 92 45.19 -18.53 21.59
C ILE A 92 43.72 -18.25 21.32
N ASP A 93 42.96 -17.92 22.37
CA ASP A 93 41.58 -17.45 22.28
C ASP A 93 41.51 -15.92 22.51
N PRO A 94 41.86 -15.09 21.50
CA PRO A 94 42.00 -13.66 21.69
C PRO A 94 40.65 -12.93 21.72
N PHE A 95 40.55 -11.94 22.60
CA PHE A 95 39.48 -10.95 22.64
C PHE A 95 40.05 -9.55 22.91
N VAL A 96 39.32 -8.52 22.52
CA VAL A 96 39.70 -7.12 22.72
C VAL A 96 38.81 -6.52 23.79
N GLU A 97 39.44 -5.87 24.76
CA GLU A 97 38.83 -5.06 25.80
C GLU A 97 39.06 -3.58 25.49
N VAL A 98 37.97 -2.85 25.27
CA VAL A 98 37.98 -1.40 25.09
C VAL A 98 37.51 -0.76 26.39
N LYS A 99 38.36 0.07 27.00
CA LYS A 99 38.12 0.69 28.30
C LYS A 99 38.23 2.20 28.21
N LEU A 100 37.24 2.89 28.77
CA LEU A 100 37.18 4.34 28.84
C LEU A 100 36.66 4.75 30.23
N GLY A 101 37.58 5.12 31.12
CA GLY A 101 37.26 5.36 32.54
C GLY A 101 36.68 4.12 33.21
N ASN A 102 35.43 4.23 33.67
CA ASN A 102 34.68 3.14 34.33
C ASN A 102 33.94 2.23 33.36
N PHE A 103 33.82 2.61 32.08
CA PHE A 103 33.14 1.81 31.07
C PHE A 103 34.10 0.82 30.42
N LYS A 104 33.65 -0.43 30.33
CA LYS A 104 34.40 -1.53 29.72
C LYS A 104 33.50 -2.27 28.73
N GLY A 105 33.96 -2.40 27.49
CA GLY A 105 33.37 -3.23 26.45
C GLY A 105 34.35 -4.32 26.04
N THR A 106 33.85 -5.52 25.76
CA THR A 106 34.68 -6.67 25.34
C THR A 106 34.12 -7.29 24.07
N THR A 107 34.98 -7.66 23.12
CA THR A 107 34.58 -8.41 21.92
C THR A 107 34.30 -9.89 22.24
N PRO A 108 33.53 -10.61 21.40
CA PRO A 108 33.41 -12.06 21.54
C PRO A 108 34.77 -12.75 21.34
N VAL A 109 34.95 -13.86 22.03
CA VAL A 109 36.13 -14.72 21.91
C VAL A 109 35.99 -15.54 20.62
N LEU A 110 36.87 -15.29 19.66
CA LEU A 110 36.96 -16.06 18.42
C LEU A 110 38.05 -17.10 18.65
N GLY A 111 37.68 -18.38 18.81
CA GLY A 111 38.62 -19.43 19.22
C GLY A 111 39.91 -19.50 18.40
N CYS A 112 40.97 -20.08 18.97
CA CYS A 112 42.23 -20.54 18.38
C CYS A 112 42.64 -19.90 17.04
N ASN A 113 42.87 -18.58 17.01
CA ASN A 113 43.27 -17.86 15.80
C ASN A 113 44.30 -16.75 16.10
N HIS A 114 45.45 -16.79 15.42
CA HIS A 114 46.49 -15.75 15.51
C HIS A 114 46.15 -14.47 14.74
N ASN A 115 45.18 -14.53 13.84
CA ASN A 115 44.69 -13.43 13.00
C ASN A 115 43.16 -13.25 13.14
N PRO A 116 42.66 -12.93 14.35
CA PRO A 116 41.22 -12.81 14.60
C PRO A 116 40.63 -11.58 13.90
N SER A 117 39.37 -11.70 13.43
CA SER A 117 38.60 -10.60 12.85
C SER A 117 37.26 -10.44 13.57
N TRP A 118 37.10 -9.36 14.33
CA TRP A 118 35.89 -9.10 15.13
C TRP A 118 34.87 -8.23 14.41
N LYS A 119 35.32 -7.21 13.64
CA LYS A 119 34.45 -6.23 12.95
C LYS A 119 33.38 -5.65 13.87
N GLN A 120 33.76 -5.21 15.05
CA GLN A 120 32.85 -4.72 16.08
C GLN A 120 33.09 -3.24 16.36
N VAL A 121 32.02 -2.47 16.47
CA VAL A 121 32.05 -1.04 16.81
C VAL A 121 31.58 -0.84 18.24
N PHE A 122 32.29 0.00 19.00
CA PHE A 122 31.90 0.48 20.33
C PHE A 122 31.62 1.97 20.26
N ALA A 123 30.53 2.41 20.89
CA ALA A 123 30.10 3.79 20.99
C ALA A 123 29.99 4.19 22.47
N PHE A 124 30.83 5.12 22.89
CA PHE A 124 30.80 5.69 24.25
C PHE A 124 30.11 7.05 24.23
N SER A 125 29.06 7.22 25.03
CA SER A 125 28.34 8.49 25.11
C SER A 125 29.23 9.60 25.69
N ALA A 126 29.17 10.79 25.07
CA ALA A 126 29.91 11.95 25.54
C ALA A 126 29.51 12.41 26.95
N THR A 127 28.28 12.13 27.39
CA THR A 127 27.79 12.43 28.75
C THR A 127 28.53 11.65 29.84
N HIS A 128 29.24 10.60 29.44
CA HIS A 128 29.90 9.64 30.32
C HIS A 128 31.43 9.61 30.14
N LEU A 129 32.01 10.53 29.37
CA LEU A 129 33.46 10.69 29.19
C LEU A 129 34.12 11.28 30.45
N GLN A 130 34.42 10.42 31.42
CA GLN A 130 35.10 10.81 32.66
C GLN A 130 36.64 10.80 32.55
N ALA A 131 37.19 10.23 31.47
CA ALA A 131 38.63 10.04 31.26
C ALA A 131 39.06 10.58 29.90
N HIS A 132 40.31 11.08 29.83
CA HIS A 132 40.91 11.65 28.61
C HIS A 132 41.66 10.63 27.75
N VAL A 133 41.83 9.39 28.23
CA VAL A 133 42.57 8.34 27.55
C VAL A 133 41.67 7.13 27.30
N LEU A 134 41.59 6.71 26.05
CA LEU A 134 40.97 5.47 25.61
C LEU A 134 42.02 4.36 25.61
N GLU A 135 41.79 3.27 26.36
CA GLU A 135 42.64 2.08 26.34
C GLU A 135 41.99 0.95 25.55
N VAL A 136 42.71 0.39 24.57
CA VAL A 136 42.32 -0.80 23.81
C VAL A 136 43.33 -1.91 24.11
N ALA A 137 42.90 -2.96 24.80
CA ALA A 137 43.75 -4.05 25.26
C ALA A 137 43.35 -5.39 24.61
N VAL A 138 44.30 -6.08 23.99
CA VAL A 138 44.12 -7.44 23.47
C VAL A 138 44.52 -8.44 24.55
N LYS A 139 43.60 -9.34 24.91
CA LYS A 139 43.77 -10.36 25.94
C LYS A 139 43.47 -11.75 25.37
N ALA A 140 44.06 -12.78 25.97
CA ALA A 140 43.73 -14.18 25.70
C ALA A 140 43.09 -14.81 26.94
N LYS A 141 42.05 -15.62 26.73
CA LYS A 141 41.42 -16.39 27.79
C LYS A 141 42.18 -17.70 27.98
N ASP A 142 42.71 -17.95 29.17
CA ASP A 142 43.43 -19.19 29.48
C ASP A 142 42.49 -20.30 29.98
N LEU A 143 42.86 -21.56 29.74
CA LEU A 143 42.17 -22.77 30.20
C LEU A 143 42.08 -22.85 31.74
N ALA A 144 42.97 -22.16 32.46
CA ALA A 144 42.96 -22.06 33.93
C ALA A 144 42.07 -20.92 34.48
N GLY A 145 41.35 -20.18 33.63
CA GLY A 145 40.39 -19.14 34.05
C GLY A 145 40.99 -17.75 34.31
N GLY A 146 42.26 -17.52 33.97
CA GLY A 146 42.91 -16.20 33.99
C GLY A 146 42.91 -15.51 32.62
N ASP A 147 42.76 -14.18 32.60
CA ASP A 147 42.86 -13.36 31.39
C ASP A 147 44.29 -12.81 31.23
N ASP A 148 45.06 -13.33 30.26
CA ASP A 148 46.43 -12.88 29.99
C ASP A 148 46.46 -11.72 28.99
N LEU A 149 47.17 -10.63 29.33
CA LEU A 149 47.30 -9.47 28.45
C LEU A 149 48.39 -9.70 27.40
N ILE A 150 47.98 -9.71 26.13
CA ILE A 150 48.89 -9.80 24.98
C ILE A 150 49.53 -8.42 24.70
N GLY A 151 48.71 -7.36 24.66
CA GLY A 151 49.20 -6.00 24.46
C GLY A 151 48.10 -4.95 24.47
N ARG A 152 48.48 -3.68 24.51
CA ARG A 152 47.56 -2.52 24.59
C ARG A 152 47.95 -1.39 23.65
N VAL A 153 46.98 -0.55 23.31
CA VAL A 153 47.14 0.74 22.62
C VAL A 153 46.33 1.79 23.38
N GLY A 154 46.91 2.98 23.58
CA GLY A 154 46.24 4.12 24.18
C GLY A 154 46.02 5.24 23.16
N PHE A 155 44.87 5.93 23.24
CA PHE A 155 44.57 7.12 22.45
C PHE A 155 44.21 8.29 23.37
N ASP A 156 44.79 9.46 23.13
CA ASP A 156 44.32 10.71 23.74
C ASP A 156 43.09 11.21 22.97
N LEU A 157 42.00 11.49 23.70
CA LEU A 157 40.78 12.01 23.10
C LEU A 157 40.97 13.37 22.39
N ALA A 158 42.01 14.14 22.73
CA ALA A 158 42.31 15.41 22.07
C ALA A 158 42.79 15.23 20.61
N GLU A 159 43.37 14.07 20.29
CA GLU A 159 43.93 13.75 18.96
C GLU A 159 42.92 13.03 18.06
N VAL A 160 41.74 12.67 18.60
CA VAL A 160 40.72 11.92 17.87
C VAL A 160 39.99 12.82 16.87
N PRO A 161 39.91 12.42 15.57
CA PRO A 161 39.22 13.21 14.56
C PRO A 161 37.71 13.26 14.80
N ILE A 162 37.09 14.40 14.50
CA ILE A 162 35.63 14.58 14.53
C ILE A 162 35.07 14.30 13.13
N ARG A 163 34.03 13.48 13.04
CA ARG A 163 33.30 13.14 11.82
C ARG A 163 31.83 13.50 12.00
N VAL A 164 31.25 14.17 11.01
CA VAL A 164 29.80 14.39 10.97
C VAL A 164 29.31 14.07 9.55
N PRO A 165 28.28 13.22 9.37
CA PRO A 165 27.70 13.00 8.05
C PRO A 165 27.40 14.34 7.34
N PRO A 166 27.81 14.53 6.08
CA PRO A 166 28.12 13.52 5.06
C PRO A 166 29.60 13.10 4.93
N ASP A 167 30.47 13.39 5.90
CA ASP A 167 31.90 13.05 5.82
C ASP A 167 32.14 11.54 5.61
N SER A 168 33.07 11.20 4.71
CA SER A 168 33.43 9.81 4.39
C SER A 168 33.93 9.03 5.61
N PRO A 169 33.69 7.71 5.69
CA PRO A 169 34.15 6.90 6.82
C PRO A 169 35.67 6.89 6.93
N LEU A 170 36.18 6.99 8.17
CA LEU A 170 37.63 6.98 8.43
C LEU A 170 38.20 5.59 8.12
N ALA A 171 39.26 5.54 7.31
CA ALA A 171 39.94 4.29 6.99
C ALA A 171 40.59 3.68 8.26
N PRO A 172 40.36 2.39 8.57
CA PRO A 172 41.00 1.75 9.72
C PRO A 172 42.52 1.65 9.51
N GLN A 173 43.28 1.91 10.57
CA GLN A 173 44.75 1.93 10.55
C GLN A 173 45.32 0.82 11.41
N TRP A 174 46.55 0.40 11.11
CA TRP A 174 47.29 -0.59 11.89
C TRP A 174 48.06 0.08 13.02
N TYR A 175 47.86 -0.41 14.24
CA TYR A 175 48.55 0.03 15.45
C TYR A 175 49.33 -1.13 16.03
N ARG A 176 50.55 -0.85 16.48
CA ARG A 176 51.44 -1.84 17.08
C ARG A 176 51.16 -1.97 18.57
N LEU A 177 51.03 -3.19 19.07
CA LEU A 177 50.64 -3.46 20.45
C LEU A 177 51.82 -3.28 21.42
N GLU A 178 51.58 -2.65 22.58
CA GLU A 178 52.56 -2.47 23.65
C GLU A 178 52.32 -3.43 24.82
N THR A 179 53.40 -3.96 25.39
CA THR A 179 53.36 -4.86 26.56
C THR A 179 53.13 -4.05 27.85
N LYS A 180 52.83 -4.70 28.99
CA LYS A 180 52.73 -4.03 30.31
C LYS A 180 53.97 -3.17 30.67
N ARG A 181 55.14 -3.49 30.10
CA ARG A 181 56.43 -2.78 30.30
C ARG A 181 56.70 -1.66 29.28
N GLY A 182 55.78 -1.40 28.33
CA GLY A 182 55.97 -0.40 27.27
C GLY A 182 56.79 -0.87 26.06
N GLU A 183 57.19 -2.15 26.03
CA GLU A 183 57.91 -2.73 24.88
C GLU A 183 56.93 -3.07 23.75
N LYS A 184 57.30 -2.67 22.52
CA LYS A 184 56.55 -2.96 21.29
C LYS A 184 56.61 -4.45 20.97
N THR A 185 55.45 -5.10 20.92
CA THR A 185 55.34 -6.52 20.55
C THR A 185 55.38 -6.72 19.02
N ARG A 186 55.38 -7.99 18.59
CA ARG A 186 55.21 -8.36 17.17
C ARG A 186 53.77 -8.22 16.67
N GLY A 187 52.78 -8.21 17.56
CA GLY A 187 51.36 -8.16 17.19
C GLY A 187 50.88 -6.76 16.82
N GLU A 188 49.99 -6.70 15.84
CA GLU A 188 49.36 -5.46 15.38
C GLU A 188 47.83 -5.59 15.40
N ILE A 189 47.14 -4.49 15.69
CA ILE A 189 45.69 -4.39 15.69
C ILE A 189 45.23 -3.32 14.70
N MET A 190 44.23 -3.63 13.89
CA MET A 190 43.61 -2.73 12.94
C MET A 190 42.35 -2.13 13.55
N LEU A 191 42.34 -0.81 13.76
CA LEU A 191 41.22 -0.09 14.37
C LEU A 191 41.06 1.32 13.79
N SER A 192 39.87 1.90 13.95
CA SER A 192 39.62 3.34 13.73
C SER A 192 38.90 3.94 14.94
N VAL A 193 39.31 5.14 15.33
CA VAL A 193 38.71 5.90 16.45
C VAL A 193 38.30 7.27 15.93
N TRP A 194 37.05 7.68 16.18
CA TRP A 194 36.54 8.98 15.78
C TRP A 194 35.44 9.46 16.73
N LEU A 195 35.25 10.78 16.79
CA LEU A 195 34.12 11.42 17.47
C LEU A 195 33.02 11.67 16.45
N GLY A 196 31.86 11.02 16.62
CA GLY A 196 30.71 11.15 15.73
C GLY A 196 29.42 11.54 16.46
N THR A 197 28.31 11.53 15.73
CA THR A 197 26.97 11.76 16.27
C THR A 197 26.09 10.53 16.11
N GLN A 198 24.84 10.58 16.57
CA GLN A 198 23.86 9.50 16.35
C GLN A 198 23.45 9.31 14.87
N ALA A 199 23.81 10.26 13.99
CA ALA A 199 23.56 10.17 12.56
C ALA A 199 24.64 9.33 11.83
N ASP A 200 25.70 8.91 12.52
CA ASP A 200 26.76 8.08 11.93
C ASP A 200 26.21 6.71 11.52
N GLU A 201 26.63 6.22 10.36
CA GLU A 201 26.25 4.90 9.82
C GLU A 201 26.59 3.75 10.77
N ALA A 202 27.62 3.91 11.61
CA ALA A 202 28.03 2.91 12.58
C ALA A 202 27.15 2.89 13.86
N PHE A 203 26.29 3.89 14.08
CA PHE A 203 25.48 4.02 15.30
C PHE A 203 24.54 2.83 15.58
N PRO A 204 23.78 2.30 14.59
CA PRO A 204 22.85 1.19 14.84
C PRO A 204 23.56 -0.12 15.21
N ASP A 205 24.74 -0.36 14.64
CA ASP A 205 25.50 -1.60 14.82
C ASP A 205 26.44 -1.57 16.04
N ALA A 206 26.69 -0.38 16.58
CA ALA A 206 27.61 -0.19 17.69
C ALA A 206 27.09 -0.75 19.03
N TRP A 207 28.03 -1.24 19.86
CA TRP A 207 27.82 -1.46 21.28
C TRP A 207 27.75 -0.12 22.00
N HIS A 208 26.70 0.14 22.78
CA HIS A 208 26.52 1.42 23.47
C HIS A 208 26.92 1.35 24.94
N SER A 209 27.68 2.33 25.43
CA SER A 209 28.06 2.43 26.86
C SER A 209 26.87 2.45 27.82
N ASP A 210 25.74 2.98 27.35
CA ASP A 210 24.50 3.11 28.15
C ASP A 210 23.87 1.74 28.47
N ALA A 211 24.28 0.68 27.74
CA ALA A 211 23.86 -0.70 27.95
C ALA A 211 24.85 -1.52 28.81
N HIS A 212 25.85 -0.90 29.45
CA HIS A 212 26.87 -1.61 30.24
C HIS A 212 26.31 -2.48 31.39
N ALA A 213 25.12 -2.15 31.90
CA ALA A 213 24.45 -2.94 32.94
C ALA A 213 23.81 -4.25 32.42
N ALA A 214 23.71 -4.45 31.10
CA ALA A 214 23.19 -5.68 30.51
C ALA A 214 24.29 -6.75 30.41
N ALA A 215 23.90 -8.03 30.56
CA ALA A 215 24.82 -9.14 30.33
C ALA A 215 25.33 -9.14 28.88
N PRO A 216 26.57 -9.59 28.59
CA PRO A 216 27.15 -9.57 27.24
C PRO A 216 26.27 -10.19 26.15
N ALA A 217 25.54 -11.27 26.46
CA ALA A 217 24.60 -11.92 25.55
C ALA A 217 23.32 -11.09 25.30
N ALA A 218 22.90 -10.26 26.26
CA ALA A 218 21.73 -9.39 26.16
C ALA A 218 22.06 -8.04 25.48
N VAL A 219 23.33 -7.71 25.22
CA VAL A 219 23.66 -6.43 24.58
C VAL A 219 23.13 -6.36 23.14
N ALA A 220 23.07 -7.49 22.43
CA ALA A 220 22.48 -7.52 21.09
C ALA A 220 21.02 -7.04 21.07
N SER A 221 20.22 -7.32 22.12
CA SER A 221 18.81 -6.92 22.22
C SER A 221 18.58 -5.45 22.57
N THR A 222 19.66 -4.71 22.88
CA THR A 222 19.61 -3.27 23.20
C THR A 222 19.84 -2.35 22.00
N ARG A 223 20.24 -2.90 20.85
CA ARG A 223 20.59 -2.12 19.65
C ARG A 223 19.39 -1.49 18.96
N ALA A 224 19.62 -0.35 18.32
CA ALA A 224 18.67 0.26 17.40
C ALA A 224 18.68 -0.51 16.07
N LYS A 225 17.51 -0.66 15.42
CA LYS A 225 17.43 -1.35 14.14
C LYS A 225 16.22 -0.91 13.32
N VAL A 226 16.44 -0.84 12.00
CA VAL A 226 15.38 -0.70 11.00
C VAL A 226 15.05 -2.08 10.43
N TYR A 227 13.77 -2.42 10.37
CA TYR A 227 13.25 -3.64 9.78
C TYR A 227 12.31 -3.31 8.64
N PHE A 228 12.15 -4.25 7.71
CA PHE A 228 11.21 -4.13 6.61
C PHE A 228 10.23 -5.30 6.65
N SER A 229 8.94 -5.00 6.52
CA SER A 229 7.92 -6.03 6.37
C SER A 229 8.11 -6.75 5.04
N PRO A 230 7.91 -8.08 4.99
CA PRO A 230 7.91 -8.80 3.73
C PRO A 230 6.79 -8.27 2.82
N LYS A 231 7.00 -8.34 1.51
CA LYS A 231 5.96 -8.01 0.55
C LYS A 231 4.94 -9.16 0.52
N LEU A 232 3.69 -8.84 0.88
CA LEU A 232 2.61 -9.81 0.95
C LEU A 232 1.76 -9.78 -0.33
N VAL A 233 1.27 -10.94 -0.75
CA VAL A 233 0.40 -11.12 -1.94
C VAL A 233 -0.69 -12.13 -1.60
N TYR A 234 -1.86 -12.04 -2.25
CA TYR A 234 -2.89 -13.07 -2.13
C TYR A 234 -2.70 -14.15 -3.18
N LEU A 235 -2.67 -15.41 -2.74
CA LEU A 235 -2.72 -16.58 -3.62
C LEU A 235 -4.16 -17.10 -3.64
N ARG A 236 -4.77 -17.12 -4.82
CA ARG A 236 -6.05 -17.78 -5.07
C ARG A 236 -5.81 -19.19 -5.58
N VAL A 237 -6.47 -20.16 -4.94
CA VAL A 237 -6.45 -21.56 -5.34
C VAL A 237 -7.89 -22.04 -5.44
N ALA A 238 -8.34 -22.39 -6.64
CA ALA A 238 -9.63 -23.05 -6.84
C ALA A 238 -9.42 -24.55 -7.10
N ALA A 239 -10.04 -25.37 -6.25
CA ALA A 239 -10.14 -26.81 -6.45
C ALA A 239 -11.38 -27.10 -7.28
N VAL A 240 -11.19 -27.46 -8.54
CA VAL A 240 -12.29 -27.64 -9.51
C VAL A 240 -12.87 -29.06 -9.37
N GLY A 241 -12.04 -30.07 -9.59
CA GLY A 241 -12.42 -31.47 -9.48
C GLY A 241 -11.23 -32.41 -9.50
N ALA A 242 -11.46 -33.70 -9.32
CA ALA A 242 -10.47 -34.74 -9.47
C ALA A 242 -10.98 -35.86 -10.37
N GLN A 243 -10.06 -36.64 -10.94
CA GLN A 243 -10.35 -37.79 -11.79
C GLN A 243 -9.61 -39.02 -11.31
N ASP A 244 -10.28 -40.17 -11.44
CA ASP A 244 -9.74 -41.51 -11.21
C ASP A 244 -9.12 -41.66 -9.81
N LEU A 245 -9.80 -41.18 -8.77
CA LEU A 245 -9.35 -41.37 -7.38
C LEU A 245 -9.32 -42.85 -7.00
N VAL A 246 -8.25 -43.29 -6.34
CA VAL A 246 -8.11 -44.68 -5.86
C VAL A 246 -8.22 -44.73 -4.34
N PRO A 247 -9.38 -45.14 -3.78
CA PRO A 247 -9.54 -45.33 -2.34
C PRO A 247 -8.78 -46.55 -1.82
N HIS A 248 -8.33 -46.48 -0.56
CA HIS A 248 -7.71 -47.62 0.12
C HIS A 248 -8.72 -48.72 0.48
N ASP A 249 -9.97 -48.33 0.76
CA ASP A 249 -11.08 -49.25 1.06
C ASP A 249 -12.24 -49.01 0.09
N THR A 250 -12.50 -50.00 -0.76
CA THR A 250 -13.57 -49.97 -1.78
C THR A 250 -14.94 -50.37 -1.23
N SER A 251 -15.05 -50.79 0.04
CA SER A 251 -16.30 -51.27 0.62
C SER A 251 -17.29 -50.16 1.00
N ARG A 252 -16.81 -48.92 1.07
CA ARG A 252 -17.60 -47.74 1.48
C ARG A 252 -17.66 -46.67 0.37
N PRO A 253 -18.71 -45.85 0.32
CA PRO A 253 -18.75 -44.70 -0.58
C PRO A 253 -17.66 -43.69 -0.21
N VAL A 254 -16.86 -43.29 -1.19
CA VAL A 254 -15.76 -42.33 -1.03
C VAL A 254 -16.32 -40.93 -0.75
N ASN A 255 -15.81 -40.29 0.29
CA ASN A 255 -16.13 -38.93 0.67
C ASN A 255 -14.87 -38.05 0.56
N SER A 256 -14.54 -37.70 -0.68
CA SER A 256 -13.30 -37.00 -1.01
C SER A 256 -13.37 -35.50 -0.69
N CYS A 257 -12.35 -35.00 -0.01
CA CYS A 257 -12.13 -33.59 0.25
C CYS A 257 -10.67 -33.22 -0.07
N VAL A 258 -10.45 -31.98 -0.50
CA VAL A 258 -9.11 -31.47 -0.78
C VAL A 258 -8.64 -30.65 0.40
N LYS A 259 -7.50 -31.02 0.96
CA LYS A 259 -6.76 -30.26 1.96
C LYS A 259 -5.65 -29.48 1.28
N LEU A 260 -5.76 -28.16 1.33
CA LEU A 260 -4.77 -27.21 0.85
C LEU A 260 -3.98 -26.71 2.07
N GLN A 261 -2.67 -26.91 2.06
CA GLN A 261 -1.77 -26.49 3.13
C GLN A 261 -0.62 -25.65 2.58
N LEU A 262 -0.53 -24.41 3.04
CA LEU A 262 0.55 -23.49 2.73
C LEU A 262 1.17 -23.02 4.05
N ALA A 263 2.34 -23.54 4.39
CA ALA A 263 2.96 -23.37 5.70
C ALA A 263 1.98 -23.64 6.87
N GLY A 264 1.66 -22.62 7.67
CA GLY A 264 0.70 -22.69 8.78
C GLY A 264 -0.78 -22.56 8.38
N GLN A 265 -1.07 -22.21 7.12
CA GLN A 265 -2.44 -22.03 6.63
C GLN A 265 -2.99 -23.35 6.09
N VAL A 266 -4.07 -23.86 6.69
CA VAL A 266 -4.76 -25.07 6.23
C VAL A 266 -6.20 -24.75 5.88
N ARG A 267 -6.62 -25.12 4.68
CA ARG A 267 -8.01 -25.05 4.20
C ARG A 267 -8.45 -26.41 3.69
N ARG A 268 -9.73 -26.72 3.87
CA ARG A 268 -10.34 -27.96 3.39
C ARG A 268 -11.61 -27.64 2.63
N THR A 269 -11.80 -28.33 1.50
CA THR A 269 -13.08 -28.26 0.77
C THR A 269 -14.18 -28.98 1.53
N ARG A 270 -15.42 -28.68 1.13
CA ARG A 270 -16.54 -29.59 1.41
C ARG A 270 -16.34 -30.93 0.68
N PRO A 271 -17.01 -32.00 1.14
CA PRO A 271 -17.20 -33.23 0.37
C PRO A 271 -17.54 -32.96 -1.11
N GLY A 272 -16.87 -33.66 -2.02
CA GLY A 272 -17.13 -33.55 -3.45
C GLY A 272 -18.51 -34.08 -3.85
N ALA A 273 -19.11 -33.47 -4.87
CA ALA A 273 -20.36 -33.93 -5.45
C ALA A 273 -20.11 -34.57 -6.83
N PRO A 274 -20.88 -35.60 -7.24
CA PRO A 274 -21.87 -36.34 -6.44
C PRO A 274 -21.23 -37.24 -5.36
N PRO A 275 -21.88 -37.52 -4.22
CA PRO A 275 -21.30 -38.31 -3.14
C PRO A 275 -21.02 -39.76 -3.59
N GLY A 276 -19.87 -40.32 -3.17
CA GLY A 276 -19.46 -41.69 -3.52
C GLY A 276 -18.77 -41.85 -4.88
N THR A 277 -18.59 -40.76 -5.64
CA THR A 277 -17.89 -40.79 -6.95
C THR A 277 -16.37 -40.81 -6.82
N LEU A 278 -15.70 -41.45 -7.78
CA LEU A 278 -14.24 -41.37 -7.95
C LEU A 278 -13.79 -40.13 -8.74
N ASN A 279 -14.76 -39.38 -9.31
CA ASN A 279 -14.54 -38.15 -10.08
C ASN A 279 -15.28 -36.96 -9.43
N PRO A 280 -14.86 -36.51 -8.23
CA PRO A 280 -15.56 -35.48 -7.48
C PRO A 280 -15.39 -34.10 -8.12
N ILE A 281 -16.44 -33.28 -8.02
CA ILE A 281 -16.42 -31.86 -8.37
C ILE A 281 -16.62 -31.06 -7.08
N TRP A 282 -15.75 -30.09 -6.83
CA TRP A 282 -15.83 -29.19 -5.67
C TRP A 282 -16.17 -27.77 -6.09
N ASN A 283 -15.50 -27.23 -7.11
CA ASN A 283 -15.62 -25.83 -7.55
C ASN A 283 -15.53 -24.80 -6.40
N GLU A 284 -14.63 -25.05 -5.43
CA GLU A 284 -14.41 -24.16 -4.29
C GLU A 284 -13.11 -23.38 -4.44
N GLU A 285 -13.16 -22.08 -4.13
CA GLU A 285 -12.02 -21.17 -4.18
C GLU A 285 -11.57 -20.75 -2.76
N PHE A 286 -10.27 -20.78 -2.54
CA PHE A 286 -9.63 -20.33 -1.31
C PHE A 286 -8.60 -19.25 -1.60
N MET A 287 -8.49 -18.30 -0.66
CA MET A 287 -7.41 -17.31 -0.66
C MET A 287 -6.45 -17.59 0.48
N PHE A 288 -5.16 -17.46 0.19
CA PHE A 288 -4.05 -17.57 1.13
C PHE A 288 -3.20 -16.31 1.08
N VAL A 289 -2.50 -16.01 2.18
CA VAL A 289 -1.49 -14.95 2.20
C VAL A 289 -0.12 -15.56 1.98
N VAL A 290 0.64 -15.04 1.02
CA VAL A 290 2.03 -15.44 0.74
C VAL A 290 2.97 -14.24 0.88
N SER A 291 4.22 -14.49 1.28
CA SER A 291 5.29 -13.47 1.32
C SER A 291 6.34 -13.72 0.24
N GLU A 292 6.86 -12.67 -0.37
CA GLU A 292 8.06 -12.72 -1.22
C GLU A 292 9.33 -12.78 -0.34
N PRO A 293 10.34 -13.65 -0.62
CA PRO A 293 10.40 -14.64 -1.71
C PRO A 293 9.47 -15.84 -1.48
N PHE A 294 8.89 -16.36 -2.56
CA PHE A 294 7.88 -17.44 -2.57
C PHE A 294 8.49 -18.84 -2.33
N ASP A 295 9.27 -18.97 -1.26
CA ASP A 295 10.05 -20.19 -0.96
C ASP A 295 9.18 -21.35 -0.46
N GLU A 296 8.00 -21.05 0.08
CA GLU A 296 7.12 -22.04 0.70
C GLU A 296 6.18 -22.68 -0.35
N PRO A 297 6.27 -23.99 -0.62
CA PRO A 297 5.40 -24.64 -1.60
C PRO A 297 3.99 -24.87 -1.05
N LEU A 298 3.01 -24.95 -1.96
CA LEU A 298 1.63 -25.35 -1.65
C LEU A 298 1.53 -26.87 -1.64
N PHE A 299 1.16 -27.44 -0.51
CA PHE A 299 0.83 -28.85 -0.38
C PHE A 299 -0.66 -29.05 -0.64
N VAL A 300 -0.99 -29.90 -1.60
CA VAL A 300 -2.37 -30.28 -1.91
C VAL A 300 -2.52 -31.77 -1.67
N THR A 301 -3.38 -32.14 -0.74
CA THR A 301 -3.67 -33.53 -0.39
C THR A 301 -5.15 -33.81 -0.62
N VAL A 302 -5.48 -34.82 -1.41
CA VAL A 302 -6.86 -35.33 -1.51
C VAL A 302 -7.03 -36.37 -0.41
N GLU A 303 -7.95 -36.13 0.52
CA GLU A 303 -8.24 -36.98 1.68
C GLU A 303 -9.67 -37.55 1.56
N ASP A 304 -9.86 -38.81 1.93
CA ASP A 304 -11.14 -39.46 2.07
C ASP A 304 -11.58 -39.46 3.54
N ARG A 305 -12.78 -38.91 3.83
CA ARG A 305 -13.30 -38.82 5.21
C ARG A 305 -13.95 -40.12 5.64
N VAL A 306 -13.25 -40.89 6.48
CA VAL A 306 -13.74 -42.17 7.05
C VAL A 306 -14.63 -41.94 8.26
N GLY A 307 -14.28 -40.98 9.10
CA GLY A 307 -15.03 -40.59 10.28
C GLY A 307 -14.52 -39.28 10.89
N PRO A 308 -15.15 -38.78 11.96
CA PRO A 308 -14.71 -37.55 12.62
C PRO A 308 -13.28 -37.70 13.15
N GLY A 309 -12.33 -36.98 12.52
CA GLY A 309 -10.90 -36.99 12.88
C GLY A 309 -10.08 -38.14 12.29
N ARG A 310 -10.67 -38.99 11.43
CA ARG A 310 -9.98 -40.08 10.72
C ARG A 310 -10.12 -39.85 9.21
N ASP A 311 -9.18 -39.10 8.66
CA ASP A 311 -9.07 -38.76 7.24
C ASP A 311 -7.91 -39.56 6.62
N GLU A 312 -8.15 -40.28 5.52
CA GLU A 312 -7.14 -41.10 4.84
C GLU A 312 -6.67 -40.42 3.55
N PRO A 313 -5.36 -40.16 3.35
CA PRO A 313 -4.88 -39.47 2.15
C PRO A 313 -4.93 -40.40 0.92
N LEU A 314 -5.67 -39.99 -0.11
CA LEU A 314 -5.75 -40.68 -1.40
C LEU A 314 -4.60 -40.32 -2.35
N GLY A 315 -4.10 -39.09 -2.24
CA GLY A 315 -2.99 -38.62 -3.06
C GLY A 315 -2.50 -37.24 -2.66
N ARG A 316 -1.22 -36.95 -2.94
CA ARG A 316 -0.57 -35.68 -2.57
C ARG A 316 0.21 -35.11 -3.74
N ILE A 317 0.22 -33.79 -3.86
CA ILE A 317 1.09 -33.04 -4.76
C ILE A 317 1.68 -31.82 -4.05
N VAL A 318 2.92 -31.48 -4.43
CA VAL A 318 3.64 -30.29 -3.95
C VAL A 318 3.82 -29.34 -5.13
N LEU A 319 3.28 -28.14 -5.02
CA LEU A 319 3.31 -27.14 -6.10
C LEU A 319 4.14 -25.93 -5.68
N PRO A 320 5.21 -25.58 -6.41
CA PRO A 320 5.92 -24.33 -6.17
C PRO A 320 5.02 -23.15 -6.56
N LEU A 321 5.04 -22.07 -5.77
CA LEU A 321 4.19 -20.90 -6.01
C LEU A 321 4.52 -20.16 -7.32
N ASN A 322 5.76 -20.29 -7.81
CA ASN A 322 6.17 -19.75 -9.11
C ASN A 322 5.39 -20.37 -10.30
N ALA A 323 4.72 -21.51 -10.10
CA ALA A 323 3.84 -22.10 -11.10
C ALA A 323 2.48 -21.40 -11.22
N ALA A 324 2.11 -20.54 -10.26
CA ALA A 324 0.87 -19.77 -10.27
C ALA A 324 0.98 -18.56 -11.21
N MET A 325 -0.10 -18.25 -11.95
CA MET A 325 -0.10 -17.15 -12.90
C MET A 325 -0.21 -15.79 -12.17
N PRO A 326 0.67 -14.82 -12.44
CA PRO A 326 0.56 -13.49 -11.84
C PRO A 326 -0.62 -12.73 -12.45
N ARG A 327 -1.45 -12.13 -11.59
CA ARG A 327 -2.58 -11.28 -11.94
C ARG A 327 -2.38 -9.89 -11.36
N HIS A 328 -2.23 -8.91 -12.23
CA HIS A 328 -2.06 -7.52 -11.82
C HIS A 328 -3.39 -6.77 -11.72
N ASP A 329 -4.36 -7.11 -12.56
CA ASP A 329 -5.67 -6.46 -12.64
C ASP A 329 -6.83 -7.45 -12.85
N HIS A 330 -8.05 -7.00 -12.56
CA HIS A 330 -9.27 -7.80 -12.68
C HIS A 330 -9.64 -8.14 -14.14
N PHE A 331 -9.24 -7.32 -15.12
CA PHE A 331 -9.54 -7.49 -16.55
C PHE A 331 -8.61 -8.49 -17.25
N GLY A 332 -7.62 -9.06 -16.54
CA GLY A 332 -6.76 -10.09 -17.10
C GLY A 332 -7.56 -11.35 -17.47
N LYS A 333 -7.11 -12.09 -18.49
CA LYS A 333 -7.74 -13.36 -18.90
C LYS A 333 -7.95 -14.27 -17.67
N PRO A 334 -9.13 -14.89 -17.50
CA PRO A 334 -9.37 -15.82 -16.40
C PRO A 334 -8.36 -16.97 -16.50
N VAL A 335 -7.71 -17.29 -15.37
CA VAL A 335 -6.69 -18.35 -15.35
C VAL A 335 -7.37 -19.68 -15.62
N GLU A 336 -6.92 -20.38 -16.66
CA GLU A 336 -7.48 -21.67 -17.03
C GLU A 336 -7.11 -22.75 -16.01
N PRO A 337 -8.04 -23.67 -15.69
CA PRO A 337 -7.79 -24.74 -14.75
C PRO A 337 -6.86 -25.81 -15.37
N ARG A 338 -5.79 -26.18 -14.66
CA ARG A 338 -4.79 -27.15 -15.13
C ARG A 338 -4.93 -28.48 -14.39
N TRP A 339 -4.67 -29.58 -15.11
CA TRP A 339 -4.63 -30.93 -14.54
C TRP A 339 -3.25 -31.26 -13.99
N TYR A 340 -3.22 -31.81 -12.79
CA TYR A 340 -2.02 -32.22 -12.07
C TYR A 340 -2.15 -33.68 -11.64
N SER A 341 -1.08 -34.45 -11.81
CA SER A 341 -1.04 -35.86 -11.38
C SER A 341 -0.74 -35.97 -9.89
N LEU A 342 -1.51 -36.80 -9.16
CA LEU A 342 -1.31 -37.03 -7.73
C LEU A 342 -0.31 -38.17 -7.51
N ALA A 343 0.63 -37.98 -6.57
CA ALA A 343 1.53 -39.03 -6.12
C ALA A 343 0.87 -39.86 -5.01
N ARG A 344 1.24 -41.15 -4.91
CA ARG A 344 0.76 -42.03 -3.82
C ARG A 344 1.41 -41.60 -2.51
N PRO A 345 0.70 -41.68 -1.36
CA PRO A 345 1.21 -41.24 -0.06
C PRO A 345 2.49 -41.97 0.43
N SER A 346 2.80 -43.14 -0.13
CA SER A 346 3.89 -44.04 0.28
C SER A 346 5.17 -43.91 -0.54
N ASP A 347 5.20 -43.10 -1.60
CA ASP A 347 6.37 -42.97 -2.48
C ASP A 347 7.24 -41.77 -2.06
N ASP A 348 8.55 -42.01 -1.95
CA ASP A 348 9.57 -40.97 -1.76
C ASP A 348 9.49 -39.93 -2.90
N PRO A 349 9.60 -38.61 -2.61
CA PRO A 349 9.46 -37.57 -3.62
C PRO A 349 10.47 -37.63 -4.78
N ASP A 350 11.57 -38.40 -4.62
CA ASP A 350 12.65 -38.54 -5.59
C ASP A 350 12.57 -39.78 -6.50
N LYS A 351 11.58 -40.67 -6.34
CA LYS A 351 11.41 -41.84 -7.23
C LYS A 351 10.45 -41.53 -8.39
N LYS A 352 11.01 -41.44 -9.60
CA LYS A 352 10.24 -41.34 -10.85
C LYS A 352 9.53 -42.66 -11.18
N GLU A 353 8.30 -42.49 -11.66
CA GLU A 353 7.48 -43.43 -12.43
C GLU A 353 6.82 -44.61 -11.69
N GLY A 354 5.67 -44.30 -11.06
CA GLY A 354 4.60 -45.27 -10.80
C GLY A 354 3.44 -45.05 -11.77
N LYS A 355 2.93 -46.14 -12.38
CA LYS A 355 1.79 -46.14 -13.32
C LYS A 355 0.61 -45.30 -12.79
N PHE A 356 0.14 -44.43 -13.69
CA PHE A 356 -1.05 -43.59 -13.65
C PHE A 356 -2.18 -44.11 -12.74
N ALA A 357 -2.70 -43.23 -11.88
CA ALA A 357 -3.93 -43.52 -11.14
C ALA A 357 -4.83 -42.29 -10.98
N SER A 358 -4.40 -41.20 -10.35
CA SER A 358 -5.32 -40.12 -9.97
C SER A 358 -4.83 -38.73 -10.37
N LYS A 359 -5.75 -37.86 -10.82
CA LYS A 359 -5.47 -36.47 -11.22
C LYS A 359 -6.36 -35.49 -10.47
N ILE A 360 -5.86 -34.28 -10.25
CA ILE A 360 -6.62 -33.16 -9.69
C ILE A 360 -6.55 -31.95 -10.63
N GLN A 361 -7.67 -31.26 -10.79
CA GLN A 361 -7.78 -30.03 -11.56
C GLN A 361 -7.77 -28.83 -10.61
N LEU A 362 -6.74 -27.97 -10.75
CA LEU A 362 -6.54 -26.79 -9.92
C LEU A 362 -6.39 -25.54 -10.77
N ARG A 363 -6.88 -24.42 -10.25
CA ARG A 363 -6.63 -23.07 -10.78
C ARG A 363 -5.87 -22.27 -9.74
N MET A 364 -4.68 -21.77 -10.08
CA MET A 364 -3.82 -21.01 -9.17
C MET A 364 -3.46 -19.64 -9.76
N SER A 365 -3.74 -18.56 -9.03
CA SER A 365 -3.33 -17.19 -9.41
C SER A 365 -2.73 -16.42 -8.24
N LEU A 366 -1.71 -15.61 -8.53
CA LEU A 366 -1.10 -14.67 -7.58
C LEU A 366 -1.63 -13.26 -7.87
N ASP A 367 -2.44 -12.74 -6.97
CA ASP A 367 -3.14 -11.47 -7.17
C ASP A 367 -2.35 -10.31 -6.57
N PHE A 368 -1.69 -9.54 -7.43
CA PHE A 368 -0.87 -8.39 -7.06
C PHE A 368 -1.63 -7.06 -7.02
N GLY A 369 -2.84 -6.99 -7.58
CA GLY A 369 -3.64 -5.76 -7.60
C GLY A 369 -4.40 -5.47 -6.30
N TYR A 370 -4.44 -6.42 -5.36
CA TYR A 370 -4.91 -6.16 -4.00
C TYR A 370 -3.82 -5.52 -3.14
N HIS A 371 -4.24 -4.70 -2.17
CA HIS A 371 -3.45 -4.41 -0.98
C HIS A 371 -3.73 -5.48 0.07
N VAL A 372 -2.69 -6.18 0.53
CA VAL A 372 -2.82 -7.16 1.62
C VAL A 372 -2.84 -6.43 2.95
N LEU A 373 -4.01 -6.41 3.60
CA LEU A 373 -4.18 -5.79 4.90
C LEU A 373 -3.51 -6.63 5.99
N ASP A 374 -2.40 -6.14 6.56
CA ASP A 374 -1.82 -6.59 7.82
C ASP A 374 -2.27 -5.70 9.01
N GLU A 375 -2.79 -4.50 8.72
CA GLU A 375 -3.31 -3.53 9.67
C GLU A 375 -4.84 -3.37 9.61
N SER A 376 -5.41 -2.75 10.64
CA SER A 376 -6.79 -2.27 10.56
C SER A 376 -6.91 -1.08 9.59
N THR A 377 -7.95 -1.06 8.76
CA THR A 377 -8.18 0.00 7.75
C THR A 377 -8.24 1.40 8.35
N TYR A 378 -8.67 1.55 9.61
CA TYR A 378 -8.79 2.83 10.29
C TYR A 378 -7.45 3.42 10.76
N TYR A 379 -6.46 2.56 11.02
CA TYR A 379 -5.12 2.93 11.50
C TYR A 379 -4.01 2.48 10.53
N SER A 380 -4.36 2.30 9.26
CA SER A 380 -3.44 1.80 8.26
C SER A 380 -2.39 2.86 7.90
N SER A 381 -1.17 2.39 7.73
CA SER A 381 0.02 3.17 7.40
C SER A 381 0.40 3.08 5.93
N ASP A 382 -0.10 2.07 5.21
CA ASP A 382 0.02 1.92 3.75
C ASP A 382 -1.23 1.24 3.18
N LEU A 383 -1.65 1.69 1.99
CA LEU A 383 -2.83 1.20 1.28
C LEU A 383 -2.51 0.83 -0.17
N GLN A 384 -1.22 0.73 -0.51
CA GLN A 384 -0.78 0.48 -1.88
C GLN A 384 -0.97 -0.98 -2.30
N PRO A 385 -1.23 -1.23 -3.60
CA PRO A 385 -1.26 -2.58 -4.12
C PRO A 385 0.12 -3.25 -4.03
N SER A 386 0.12 -4.58 -4.00
CA SER A 386 1.36 -5.35 -3.99
C SER A 386 2.14 -5.22 -5.30
N SER A 387 1.47 -4.96 -6.43
CA SER A 387 2.09 -4.72 -7.75
C SER A 387 2.90 -3.42 -7.77
N LYS A 388 4.18 -3.48 -8.14
CA LYS A 388 5.03 -2.28 -8.27
C LYS A 388 4.52 -1.30 -9.34
N HIS A 389 4.06 -1.81 -10.47
CA HIS A 389 3.57 -1.00 -11.60
C HIS A 389 2.30 -0.21 -11.28
N THR A 390 1.51 -0.67 -10.30
CA THR A 390 0.24 -0.04 -9.91
C THR A 390 0.39 0.86 -8.67
N ARG A 391 1.61 1.04 -8.15
CA ARG A 391 1.87 1.90 -6.98
C ARG A 391 1.75 3.36 -7.35
N LYS A 392 1.24 4.15 -6.39
CA LYS A 392 1.17 5.61 -6.51
C LYS A 392 2.58 6.19 -6.28
N PRO A 393 2.96 7.31 -6.92
CA PRO A 393 4.19 8.01 -6.59
C PRO A 393 4.14 8.58 -5.17
N SER A 394 5.31 8.78 -4.55
CA SER A 394 5.42 9.43 -3.23
C SER A 394 4.97 10.89 -3.30
N ILE A 395 4.17 11.32 -2.32
CA ILE A 395 3.66 12.69 -2.18
C ILE A 395 4.64 13.56 -1.38
N GLY A 396 5.39 12.95 -0.49
CA GLY A 396 6.16 13.67 0.51
C GLY A 396 6.94 12.77 1.43
N ILE A 397 7.65 13.38 2.37
CA ILE A 397 8.49 12.71 3.35
C ILE A 397 7.94 13.01 4.74
N LEU A 398 7.76 11.95 5.53
CA LEU A 398 7.45 12.04 6.95
C LEU A 398 8.74 11.85 7.73
N GLU A 399 9.01 12.76 8.66
CA GLU A 399 10.15 12.70 9.54
C GLU A 399 9.68 12.66 10.99
N LEU A 400 10.23 11.71 11.74
CA LEU A 400 9.96 11.50 13.16
C LEU A 400 11.26 11.57 13.94
N GLY A 401 11.37 12.54 14.83
CA GLY A 401 12.34 12.57 15.91
C GLY A 401 11.74 11.94 17.18
N ILE A 402 12.30 10.83 17.62
CA ILE A 402 11.97 10.17 18.90
C ILE A 402 12.97 10.70 19.94
N LEU A 403 12.55 11.73 20.69
CA LEU A 403 13.44 12.46 21.61
C LEU A 403 13.64 11.68 22.91
N GLY A 404 12.55 11.34 23.60
CA GLY A 404 12.61 10.69 24.91
C GLY A 404 11.23 10.43 25.50
N ALA A 405 11.17 9.87 26.70
CA ALA A 405 9.95 9.76 27.48
C ALA A 405 10.14 10.30 28.89
N ARG A 406 9.04 10.64 29.56
CA ARG A 406 9.03 11.14 30.94
C ARG A 406 7.96 10.44 31.77
N ASN A 407 8.23 10.30 33.07
CA ASN A 407 7.29 9.76 34.06
C ASN A 407 6.74 8.38 33.67
N LEU A 408 7.58 7.50 33.11
CA LEU A 408 7.17 6.13 32.82
C LEU A 408 6.83 5.39 34.13
N ILE A 409 5.85 4.48 34.06
CA ILE A 409 5.56 3.59 35.19
C ILE A 409 6.70 2.56 35.37
N PRO A 410 7.09 2.25 36.61
CA PRO A 410 8.04 1.18 36.89
C PRO A 410 7.37 -0.17 36.59
N MET A 411 7.95 -0.96 35.69
CA MET A 411 7.40 -2.25 35.26
C MET A 411 8.08 -3.44 35.97
N LYS A 412 9.29 -3.26 36.52
CA LYS A 412 10.01 -4.32 37.24
C LYS A 412 9.43 -4.54 38.65
N GLY A 413 8.81 -5.71 38.88
CA GLY A 413 8.00 -5.96 40.07
C GLY A 413 8.74 -6.27 41.39
N LYS A 414 9.95 -6.86 41.39
CA LYS A 414 10.58 -7.38 42.63
C LYS A 414 11.81 -6.63 43.16
N ASP A 415 12.63 -5.99 42.31
CA ASP A 415 13.85 -5.27 42.75
C ASP A 415 14.02 -3.85 42.19
N GLY A 416 13.28 -3.45 41.15
CA GLY A 416 13.57 -2.24 40.37
C GLY A 416 12.43 -1.24 40.32
N ARG A 417 12.59 -0.05 40.90
CA ARG A 417 11.72 1.12 40.63
C ARG A 417 12.00 1.74 39.24
N THR A 418 12.39 0.91 38.28
CA THR A 418 12.97 1.33 37.00
C THR A 418 12.40 0.50 35.85
N THR A 419 12.59 0.99 34.63
CA THR A 419 12.06 0.42 33.40
C THR A 419 13.18 0.43 32.34
N ASP A 420 13.26 -0.61 31.53
CA ASP A 420 14.21 -0.73 30.42
C ASP A 420 13.48 -0.40 29.12
N ALA A 421 13.34 0.89 28.83
CA ALA A 421 12.44 1.36 27.80
C ALA A 421 13.10 1.36 26.40
N TYR A 422 12.34 0.92 25.41
CA TYR A 422 12.62 1.16 23.99
C TYR A 422 11.34 1.51 23.23
N CYS A 423 11.48 2.14 22.08
CA CYS A 423 10.37 2.58 21.25
C CYS A 423 10.36 1.84 19.92
N VAL A 424 9.17 1.48 19.45
CA VAL A 424 8.94 0.92 18.12
C VAL A 424 8.02 1.84 17.33
N ALA A 425 8.46 2.26 16.15
CA ALA A 425 7.67 3.04 15.21
C ALA A 425 7.43 2.24 13.94
N LYS A 426 6.19 2.29 13.42
CA LYS A 426 5.81 1.66 12.14
C LYS A 426 5.14 2.69 11.25
N TYR A 427 5.61 2.77 10.01
CA TYR A 427 4.92 3.44 8.92
C TYR A 427 5.21 2.74 7.57
N GLY A 428 4.14 2.31 6.90
CA GLY A 428 4.21 1.48 5.71
C GLY A 428 5.01 0.20 5.95
N PRO A 429 5.88 -0.22 5.02
CA PRO A 429 6.65 -1.44 5.21
C PRO A 429 7.84 -1.28 6.17
N LYS A 430 8.20 -0.05 6.58
CA LYS A 430 9.39 0.21 7.39
C LYS A 430 9.03 0.28 8.87
N TRP A 431 9.70 -0.57 9.63
CA TRP A 431 9.63 -0.64 11.09
C TRP A 431 10.95 -0.15 11.67
N VAL A 432 10.87 0.49 12.82
CA VAL A 432 12.02 1.05 13.50
C VAL A 432 11.94 0.68 14.97
N ARG A 433 13.06 0.20 15.52
CA ARG A 433 13.26 -0.02 16.95
C ARG A 433 14.40 0.90 17.41
N THR A 434 14.15 1.72 18.43
CA THR A 434 15.19 2.53 19.06
C THR A 434 16.07 1.70 19.98
N ARG A 435 17.21 2.24 20.41
CA ARG A 435 18.02 1.59 21.44
C ARG A 435 17.25 1.42 22.76
N THR A 436 17.57 0.37 23.50
CA THR A 436 17.01 0.19 24.86
C THR A 436 17.83 0.99 25.85
N ILE A 437 17.18 1.85 26.64
CA ILE A 437 17.82 2.61 27.72
C ILE A 437 17.45 1.95 29.04
N LEU A 438 18.46 1.52 29.78
CA LEU A 438 18.29 0.69 30.96
C LEU A 438 18.02 1.53 32.21
N ASN A 439 17.21 0.95 33.10
CA ASN A 439 17.02 1.39 34.47
C ASN A 439 16.64 2.88 34.64
N THR A 440 15.81 3.44 33.76
CA THR A 440 15.37 4.84 33.86
C THR A 440 13.88 5.00 33.58
N LEU A 441 13.24 5.93 34.28
CA LEU A 441 11.85 6.33 34.01
C LEU A 441 11.76 7.52 33.04
N ASN A 442 12.91 8.10 32.68
CA ASN A 442 13.03 9.24 31.77
C ASN A 442 14.07 8.96 30.66
N PRO A 443 13.82 7.98 29.78
CA PRO A 443 14.76 7.62 28.71
C PRO A 443 14.92 8.75 27.67
N GLN A 444 16.14 8.94 27.15
CA GLN A 444 16.46 9.90 26.08
C GLN A 444 17.10 9.18 24.88
N TRP A 445 16.32 9.00 23.81
CA TRP A 445 16.76 8.32 22.59
C TRP A 445 17.41 9.28 21.60
N ASN A 446 16.78 10.44 21.33
CA ASN A 446 17.21 11.43 20.33
C ASN A 446 17.55 10.83 18.96
N GLU A 447 16.72 9.90 18.48
CA GLU A 447 16.87 9.22 17.19
C GLU A 447 15.88 9.77 16.17
N GLN A 448 16.32 10.01 14.93
CA GLN A 448 15.47 10.54 13.85
C GLN A 448 15.37 9.55 12.70
N TYR A 449 14.15 9.41 12.17
CA TYR A 449 13.83 8.48 11.09
C TYR A 449 12.95 9.16 10.05
N THR A 450 13.09 8.73 8.79
CA THR A 450 12.36 9.27 7.64
C THR A 450 11.61 8.17 6.90
N TRP A 451 10.44 8.51 6.33
CA TRP A 451 9.61 7.62 5.52
C TRP A 451 9.03 8.36 4.32
N GLU A 452 8.82 7.63 3.22
CA GLU A 452 8.08 8.11 2.06
C GLU A 452 6.58 7.95 2.27
N VAL A 453 5.82 9.01 2.01
CA VAL A 453 4.37 9.06 2.20
C VAL A 453 3.66 8.97 0.86
N PHE A 454 2.72 8.04 0.74
CA PHE A 454 1.95 7.77 -0.49
C PHE A 454 0.47 8.12 -0.39
N ASP A 455 -0.05 8.34 0.81
CA ASP A 455 -1.42 8.75 1.05
C ASP A 455 -1.51 9.59 2.35
N PRO A 456 -2.11 10.80 2.31
CA PRO A 456 -2.21 11.67 3.49
C PRO A 456 -3.16 11.13 4.57
N CYS A 457 -4.07 10.20 4.25
CA CYS A 457 -5.00 9.61 5.20
C CYS A 457 -4.39 8.50 6.08
N THR A 458 -3.10 8.19 5.87
CA THR A 458 -2.35 7.18 6.62
C THR A 458 -2.01 7.64 8.05
N VAL A 459 -1.66 6.67 8.89
CA VAL A 459 -1.37 6.87 10.31
C VAL A 459 0.00 6.28 10.66
N ILE A 460 0.86 7.07 11.31
CA ILE A 460 2.08 6.55 11.95
C ILE A 460 1.76 6.06 13.36
N THR A 461 2.26 4.88 13.69
CA THR A 461 2.05 4.25 15.00
C THR A 461 3.39 4.15 15.73
N VAL A 462 3.43 4.66 16.96
CA VAL A 462 4.61 4.68 17.83
C VAL A 462 4.25 4.09 19.18
N VAL A 463 5.00 3.09 19.66
CA VAL A 463 4.73 2.39 20.92
C VAL A 463 5.99 2.33 21.76
N VAL A 464 5.83 2.45 23.09
CA VAL A 464 6.92 2.25 24.06
C VAL A 464 6.74 0.91 24.76
N PHE A 465 7.82 0.13 24.82
CA PHE A 465 7.89 -1.19 25.44
C PHE A 465 8.97 -1.24 26.52
N ASP A 466 8.79 -2.14 27.47
CA ASP A 466 9.80 -2.56 28.45
C ASP A 466 10.51 -3.82 27.97
N ASN A 467 11.83 -3.79 27.91
CA ASN A 467 12.67 -4.88 27.42
C ASN A 467 12.96 -5.88 28.54
N ASN A 468 12.11 -6.89 28.67
CA ASN A 468 12.26 -7.92 29.69
C ASN A 468 13.30 -8.99 29.33
N GLN A 469 13.82 -8.98 28.11
CA GLN A 469 14.81 -9.94 27.61
C GLN A 469 16.20 -9.76 28.24
N ILE A 470 16.44 -8.62 28.88
CA ILE A 470 17.71 -8.28 29.53
C ILE A 470 17.80 -8.88 30.95
N GLY A 471 16.65 -9.26 31.53
CA GLY A 471 16.60 -9.91 32.83
C GLY A 471 17.17 -11.33 32.83
N LYS A 472 17.32 -11.93 34.02
CA LYS A 472 17.82 -13.32 34.18
C LYS A 472 17.00 -14.38 33.45
N ASN A 473 15.77 -14.04 33.03
CA ASN A 473 14.84 -14.96 32.39
C ASN A 473 14.67 -14.58 30.91
N CYS A 474 15.43 -15.23 30.03
CA CYS A 474 15.50 -14.90 28.59
C CYS A 474 14.15 -15.06 27.86
N ASP A 475 13.19 -15.80 28.42
CA ASP A 475 11.87 -16.04 27.83
C ASP A 475 10.80 -15.00 28.20
N ALA A 476 11.09 -14.07 29.12
CA ALA A 476 10.13 -13.09 29.61
C ALA A 476 9.61 -12.20 28.47
N ARG A 477 8.29 -12.09 28.33
CA ARG A 477 7.64 -11.31 27.24
C ARG A 477 7.82 -9.82 27.46
N ASP A 478 8.00 -9.07 26.37
CA ASP A 478 8.07 -7.61 26.44
C ASP A 478 6.69 -7.02 26.80
N GLU A 479 6.66 -6.12 27.78
CA GLU A 479 5.42 -5.47 28.20
C GLU A 479 5.24 -4.11 27.52
N SER A 480 4.02 -3.84 27.02
CA SER A 480 3.70 -2.55 26.42
C SER A 480 3.36 -1.51 27.49
N ILE A 481 3.97 -0.33 27.40
CA ILE A 481 3.71 0.80 28.31
C ILE A 481 2.60 1.67 27.75
N GLY A 482 2.64 1.99 26.45
CA GLY A 482 1.60 2.79 25.80
C GLY A 482 1.83 3.03 24.32
N LYS A 483 0.76 3.44 23.62
CA LYS A 483 0.68 3.58 22.15
C LYS A 483 0.24 4.99 21.76
N VAL A 484 0.95 5.60 20.82
CA VAL A 484 0.63 6.89 20.20
C VAL A 484 0.37 6.66 18.71
N ARG A 485 -0.68 7.27 18.18
CA ARG A 485 -1.01 7.25 16.76
C ARG A 485 -1.21 8.68 16.26
N ILE A 486 -0.55 9.03 15.16
CA ILE A 486 -0.62 10.35 14.57
C ILE A 486 -1.08 10.20 13.12
N ARG A 487 -2.21 10.80 12.77
CA ARG A 487 -2.74 10.78 11.40
C ARG A 487 -2.13 11.91 10.58
N LEU A 488 -1.58 11.60 9.42
CA LEU A 488 -0.86 12.59 8.61
C LEU A 488 -1.77 13.73 8.13
N SER A 489 -3.05 13.46 7.85
CA SER A 489 -4.03 14.47 7.44
C SER A 489 -4.28 15.59 8.46
N THR A 490 -3.78 15.41 9.68
CA THR A 490 -3.92 16.38 10.77
C THR A 490 -2.69 17.28 10.93
N LEU A 491 -1.59 16.92 10.28
CA LEU A 491 -0.35 17.70 10.28
C LEU A 491 -0.41 18.75 9.17
N GLU A 492 0.08 19.95 9.47
CA GLU A 492 0.37 20.97 8.46
C GLU A 492 1.69 20.63 7.77
N THR A 493 1.75 20.91 6.47
CA THR A 493 2.95 20.68 5.66
C THR A 493 4.09 21.60 6.09
N ASP A 494 5.30 21.06 6.17
CA ASP A 494 6.55 21.74 6.54
C ASP A 494 6.58 22.36 7.95
N ARG A 495 5.57 22.05 8.78
CA ARG A 495 5.54 22.46 10.18
C ARG A 495 6.12 21.37 11.08
N VAL A 496 7.01 21.78 11.97
CA VAL A 496 7.56 20.91 13.02
C VAL A 496 6.65 20.93 14.25
N TYR A 497 6.21 19.74 14.66
CA TYR A 497 5.41 19.55 15.87
C TYR A 497 6.24 18.86 16.95
N THR A 498 6.62 19.59 18.00
CA THR A 498 7.30 19.06 19.20
C THR A 498 6.39 19.05 20.41
N HIS A 499 5.91 17.86 20.80
CA HIS A 499 4.94 17.73 21.88
C HIS A 499 5.21 16.51 22.78
N PHE A 500 4.80 16.62 24.05
CA PHE A 500 4.63 15.47 24.93
C PHE A 500 3.27 14.82 24.69
N TYR A 501 3.29 13.63 24.11
CA TYR A 501 2.12 12.79 23.90
C TYR A 501 1.88 11.92 25.13
N PRO A 502 0.71 11.99 25.79
CA PRO A 502 0.42 11.14 26.94
C PRO A 502 0.31 9.68 26.49
N LEU A 503 1.06 8.80 27.15
CA LEU A 503 0.95 7.36 26.99
C LEU A 503 -0.24 6.88 27.81
N LEU A 504 -1.25 6.38 27.11
CA LEU A 504 -2.47 5.87 27.70
C LEU A 504 -2.51 4.36 27.51
N ALA A 505 -2.64 3.62 28.60
CA ALA A 505 -2.90 2.19 28.56
C ALA A 505 -4.25 1.89 29.21
N LEU A 506 -5.08 1.15 28.48
CA LEU A 506 -6.32 0.61 29.02
C LEU A 506 -5.98 -0.68 29.75
N LYS A 507 -6.29 -0.76 31.05
CA LYS A 507 -6.20 -1.98 31.86
C LYS A 507 -7.60 -2.35 32.36
N THR A 508 -7.77 -3.54 32.93
CA THR A 508 -9.02 -3.95 33.61
C THR A 508 -9.44 -3.00 34.74
N SER A 509 -8.49 -2.24 35.30
CA SER A 509 -8.72 -1.22 36.34
C SER A 509 -9.07 0.17 35.80
N GLY A 510 -9.23 0.34 34.47
CA GLY A 510 -9.52 1.62 33.84
C GLY A 510 -8.40 2.16 32.97
N LEU A 511 -8.63 3.35 32.41
CA LEU A 511 -7.64 4.11 31.66
C LEU A 511 -6.59 4.68 32.64
N LYS A 512 -5.32 4.29 32.47
CA LYS A 512 -4.22 4.84 33.27
C LYS A 512 -3.23 5.55 32.36
N LYS A 513 -2.77 6.73 32.79
CA LYS A 513 -1.62 7.42 32.19
C LYS A 513 -0.36 6.70 32.65
N THR A 514 0.37 6.11 31.71
CA THR A 514 1.56 5.28 31.96
C THR A 514 2.87 6.04 31.72
N GLY A 515 2.78 7.26 31.21
CA GLY A 515 3.90 8.19 31.01
C GLY A 515 3.60 9.22 29.94
N GLU A 516 4.63 9.92 29.48
CA GLU A 516 4.58 10.89 28.38
C GLU A 516 5.72 10.63 27.40
N LEU A 517 5.43 10.59 26.11
CA LEU A 517 6.40 10.39 25.04
C LEU A 517 6.65 11.70 24.30
N HIS A 518 7.92 12.12 24.20
CA HIS A 518 8.33 13.33 23.51
C HIS A 518 8.66 13.03 22.06
N LEU A 519 7.84 13.54 21.14
CA LEU A 519 8.03 13.35 19.69
C LEU A 519 8.13 14.68 18.97
N ALA A 520 9.01 14.73 17.98
CA ALA A 520 9.11 15.76 16.96
C ALA A 520 8.62 15.18 15.63
N VAL A 521 7.62 15.76 14.99
CA VAL A 521 7.09 15.27 13.72
C VAL A 521 7.07 16.40 12.69
N ARG A 522 7.61 16.14 11.49
CA ARG A 522 7.51 17.03 10.32
C ARG A 522 7.01 16.24 9.13
N PHE A 523 6.01 16.78 8.41
CA PHE A 523 5.55 16.22 7.14
C PHE A 523 5.84 17.21 6.01
N THR A 524 6.75 16.89 5.11
CA THR A 524 7.07 17.71 3.94
C THR A 524 6.35 17.17 2.72
N CYS A 525 5.63 18.02 2.00
CA CYS A 525 4.89 17.65 0.79
C CYS A 525 5.61 18.24 -0.43
N THR A 526 5.93 17.42 -1.42
CA THR A 526 6.62 17.88 -2.64
C THR A 526 5.65 18.47 -3.65
N ALA A 527 4.39 18.00 -3.67
CA ALA A 527 3.35 18.45 -4.61
C ALA A 527 1.97 18.56 -3.94
N TRP A 528 1.58 19.77 -3.53
CA TRP A 528 0.29 20.04 -2.86
C TRP A 528 -0.93 19.69 -3.73
N VAL A 529 -0.87 19.92 -5.04
CA VAL A 529 -1.95 19.61 -5.99
C VAL A 529 -2.23 18.10 -6.02
N ASN A 530 -1.19 17.27 -6.00
CA ASN A 530 -1.30 15.81 -5.97
C ASN A 530 -1.94 15.35 -4.66
N MET A 531 -1.60 15.97 -3.54
CA MET A 531 -2.22 15.69 -2.24
C MET A 531 -3.73 15.97 -2.26
N ILE A 532 -4.19 17.08 -2.84
CA ILE A 532 -5.63 17.38 -2.93
C ILE A 532 -6.36 16.38 -3.81
N ALA A 533 -5.80 16.07 -4.98
CA ALA A 533 -6.40 15.13 -5.91
C ALA A 533 -6.63 13.74 -5.29
N LEU A 534 -5.80 13.36 -4.30
CA LEU A 534 -5.92 12.08 -3.59
C LEU A 534 -7.10 12.01 -2.62
N TYR A 535 -7.56 13.11 -2.03
CA TYR A 535 -8.76 13.10 -1.19
C TYR A 535 -10.03 12.74 -1.96
N GLY A 536 -10.04 12.97 -3.28
CA GLY A 536 -11.13 12.57 -4.17
C GLY A 536 -11.03 11.13 -4.70
N ARG A 537 -9.94 10.42 -4.42
CA ARG A 537 -9.73 9.04 -4.87
C ARG A 537 -10.11 8.03 -3.79
N PRO A 538 -10.55 6.82 -4.17
CA PRO A 538 -10.77 5.77 -3.18
C PRO A 538 -9.46 5.38 -2.48
N LEU A 539 -9.59 5.06 -1.19
CA LEU A 539 -8.47 4.70 -0.32
C LEU A 539 -7.80 3.39 -0.76
N LEU A 540 -8.60 2.37 -1.06
CA LEU A 540 -8.09 1.05 -1.45
C LEU A 540 -7.86 0.95 -2.96
N PRO A 541 -6.99 0.02 -3.42
CA PRO A 541 -6.86 -0.32 -4.83
C PRO A 541 -8.18 -0.77 -5.46
N LYS A 542 -8.35 -0.53 -6.76
CA LYS A 542 -9.59 -0.83 -7.51
C LYS A 542 -10.09 -2.26 -7.33
N MET A 543 -9.18 -3.24 -7.23
CA MET A 543 -9.55 -4.65 -7.07
C MET A 543 -10.37 -4.96 -5.82
N HIS A 544 -10.20 -4.20 -4.73
CA HIS A 544 -11.02 -4.35 -3.52
C HIS A 544 -12.49 -3.98 -3.75
N TYR A 545 -12.78 -3.17 -4.77
CA TYR A 545 -14.14 -2.75 -5.12
C TYR A 545 -14.75 -3.59 -6.24
N THR A 546 -13.95 -4.03 -7.22
CA THR A 546 -14.45 -4.87 -8.33
C THR A 546 -14.69 -6.32 -7.90
N GLN A 547 -13.81 -6.87 -7.06
CA GLN A 547 -13.93 -8.20 -6.50
C GLN A 547 -13.79 -8.14 -4.97
N PRO A 548 -14.86 -7.75 -4.26
CA PRO A 548 -14.81 -7.56 -2.82
C PRO A 548 -14.56 -8.89 -2.10
N ILE A 549 -13.67 -8.86 -1.11
CA ILE A 549 -13.42 -9.98 -0.21
C ILE A 549 -14.45 -9.92 0.91
N SER A 550 -15.06 -11.06 1.26
CA SER A 550 -16.01 -11.12 2.38
C SER A 550 -15.34 -10.73 3.71
N VAL A 551 -16.07 -10.08 4.61
CA VAL A 551 -15.53 -9.59 5.90
C VAL A 551 -14.89 -10.73 6.71
N LEU A 552 -15.57 -11.87 6.81
CA LEU A 552 -15.06 -13.06 7.51
C LEU A 552 -13.75 -13.58 6.93
N GLN A 553 -13.63 -13.56 5.61
CA GLN A 553 -12.41 -14.00 4.92
C GLN A 553 -11.29 -12.98 5.08
N LEU A 554 -11.60 -11.68 5.02
CA LEU A 554 -10.64 -10.60 5.20
C LEU A 554 -10.01 -10.66 6.59
N ASP A 555 -10.81 -10.95 7.62
CA ASP A 555 -10.34 -11.06 9.00
C ASP A 555 -9.37 -12.22 9.20
N TYR A 556 -9.68 -13.37 8.59
CA TYR A 556 -8.77 -14.51 8.55
C TYR A 556 -7.47 -14.16 7.83
N LEU A 557 -7.57 -13.58 6.62
CA LEU A 557 -6.40 -13.24 5.80
C LEU A 557 -5.50 -12.24 6.54
N ARG A 558 -6.08 -11.24 7.19
CA ARG A 558 -5.34 -10.29 8.03
C ARG A 558 -4.61 -11.00 9.16
N HIS A 559 -5.26 -11.94 9.85
CA HIS A 559 -4.59 -12.71 10.90
C HIS A 559 -3.39 -13.51 10.37
N GLN A 560 -3.52 -14.13 9.20
CA GLN A 560 -2.42 -14.85 8.56
C GLN A 560 -1.29 -13.90 8.12
N ALA A 561 -1.61 -12.75 7.52
CA ALA A 561 -0.64 -11.72 7.18
C ALA A 561 0.18 -11.28 8.40
N MET A 562 -0.49 -11.00 9.52
CA MET A 562 0.17 -10.61 10.78
C MET A 562 1.10 -11.71 11.31
N GLN A 563 0.70 -12.98 11.25
CA GLN A 563 1.55 -14.10 11.69
C GLN A 563 2.81 -14.24 10.84
N ILE A 564 2.70 -14.06 9.53
CA ILE A 564 3.84 -14.11 8.60
C ILE A 564 4.82 -12.97 8.90
N VAL A 565 4.31 -11.74 9.09
CA VAL A 565 5.14 -10.58 9.45
C VAL A 565 5.84 -10.81 10.79
N ALA A 566 5.13 -11.28 11.81
CA ALA A 566 5.71 -11.59 13.12
C ALA A 566 6.80 -12.68 13.04
N ALA A 567 6.59 -13.73 12.25
CA ALA A 567 7.57 -14.81 12.06
C ALA A 567 8.82 -14.37 11.29
N ARG A 568 8.71 -13.41 10.37
CA ARG A 568 9.86 -12.84 9.65
C ARG A 568 10.66 -11.89 10.54
N LEU A 569 9.97 -11.02 11.28
CA LEU A 569 10.60 -10.03 12.17
C LEU A 569 11.27 -10.66 13.40
N SER A 570 10.78 -11.81 13.87
CA SER A 570 11.40 -12.54 14.99
C SER A 570 12.72 -13.23 14.64
N ARG A 571 13.03 -13.41 13.35
CA ARG A 571 14.30 -13.98 12.88
C ARG A 571 15.40 -12.92 12.69
N ALA A 572 15.05 -11.64 12.78
CA ALA A 572 16.02 -10.57 12.65
C ALA A 572 16.83 -10.40 13.95
N GLU A 573 18.03 -9.80 13.86
CA GLU A 573 18.88 -9.55 15.03
C GLU A 573 19.08 -8.04 15.26
N PRO A 574 18.56 -7.42 16.35
CA PRO A 574 17.79 -8.06 17.42
C PRO A 574 16.37 -8.46 16.99
N PRO A 575 15.77 -9.50 17.60
CA PRO A 575 14.46 -10.00 17.21
C PRO A 575 13.33 -9.09 17.70
N LEU A 576 12.42 -8.72 16.79
CA LEU A 576 11.13 -8.18 17.17
C LEU A 576 10.18 -9.36 17.44
N ARG A 577 9.95 -9.64 18.71
CA ARG A 577 9.12 -10.79 19.13
C ARG A 577 7.66 -10.60 18.73
N ARG A 578 6.95 -11.72 18.71
CA ARG A 578 5.56 -11.81 18.26
C ARG A 578 4.65 -10.86 19.05
N GLU A 579 4.79 -10.76 20.37
CA GLU A 579 3.97 -9.89 21.22
C GLU A 579 4.05 -8.40 20.84
N VAL A 580 5.24 -7.94 20.44
CA VAL A 580 5.49 -6.54 20.01
C VAL A 580 4.75 -6.28 18.70
N VAL A 581 4.87 -7.20 17.74
CA VAL A 581 4.21 -7.10 16.43
C VAL A 581 2.69 -7.18 16.58
N GLU A 582 2.17 -8.11 17.39
CA GLU A 582 0.74 -8.26 17.62
C GLU A 582 0.11 -7.02 18.26
N TYR A 583 0.82 -6.37 19.20
CA TYR A 583 0.38 -5.13 19.83
C TYR A 583 0.46 -3.92 18.89
N MET A 584 1.49 -3.86 18.04
CA MET A 584 1.63 -2.82 17.02
C MET A 584 0.50 -2.88 15.99
N LEU A 585 0.12 -4.07 15.52
CA LEU A 585 -0.90 -4.29 14.48
C LEU A 585 -2.34 -4.40 14.99
N ASP A 586 -2.55 -4.39 16.32
CA ASP A 586 -3.86 -4.53 16.97
C ASP A 586 -4.61 -5.82 16.60
N VAL A 587 -3.96 -6.97 16.75
CA VAL A 587 -4.57 -8.28 16.44
C VAL A 587 -5.92 -8.48 17.13
N GLY A 588 -6.09 -7.93 18.34
CA GLY A 588 -7.35 -7.94 19.11
C GLY A 588 -8.41 -6.92 18.67
N SER A 589 -8.24 -6.22 17.54
CA SER A 589 -9.24 -5.24 17.07
C SER A 589 -10.60 -5.88 16.75
N HIS A 590 -10.57 -7.15 16.35
CA HIS A 590 -11.72 -7.94 15.93
C HIS A 590 -12.53 -8.52 17.09
N MET A 591 -11.97 -8.50 18.29
CA MET A 591 -12.74 -8.91 19.47
C MET A 591 -13.84 -7.89 19.72
N PHE A 592 -15.04 -8.40 19.95
CA PHE A 592 -16.20 -7.57 20.24
C PHE A 592 -15.95 -6.74 21.50
N SER A 593 -16.17 -5.42 21.41
CA SER A 593 -16.09 -4.52 22.55
C SER A 593 -17.28 -3.56 22.52
N LEU A 594 -18.09 -3.60 23.57
CA LEU A 594 -19.27 -2.75 23.70
C LEU A 594 -18.89 -1.26 23.69
N ARG A 595 -17.75 -0.90 24.30
CA ARG A 595 -17.19 0.45 24.31
C ARG A 595 -16.90 0.95 22.90
N ARG A 596 -16.22 0.15 22.08
CA ARG A 596 -15.89 0.51 20.69
C ARG A 596 -17.15 0.65 19.84
N SER A 597 -18.13 -0.25 20.02
CA SER A 597 -19.43 -0.17 19.34
C SER A 597 -20.17 1.11 19.70
N LYS A 598 -20.22 1.51 20.99
CA LYS A 598 -20.80 2.79 21.43
C LYS A 598 -20.06 3.98 20.83
N ALA A 599 -18.73 3.98 20.86
CA ALA A 599 -17.93 5.06 20.29
C ALA A 599 -18.18 5.22 18.78
N ASN A 600 -18.24 4.12 18.02
CA ASN A 600 -18.57 4.15 16.59
C ASN A 600 -20.01 4.60 16.34
N PHE A 601 -20.97 4.16 17.15
CA PHE A 601 -22.36 4.64 17.07
C PHE A 601 -22.44 6.16 17.29
N TYR A 602 -21.80 6.70 18.33
CA TYR A 602 -21.79 8.15 18.55
C TYR A 602 -21.09 8.92 17.44
N ARG A 603 -20.02 8.37 16.84
CA ARG A 603 -19.39 8.95 15.64
C ARG A 603 -20.36 9.02 14.47
N ILE A 604 -21.10 7.94 14.20
CA ILE A 604 -22.12 7.90 13.15
C ILE A 604 -23.23 8.91 13.45
N THR A 605 -23.77 8.92 14.67
CA THR A 605 -24.79 9.89 15.10
C THR A 605 -24.31 11.33 14.98
N SER A 606 -23.03 11.61 15.24
CA SER A 606 -22.46 12.95 15.07
C SER A 606 -22.41 13.41 13.61
N LEU A 607 -22.21 12.49 12.65
CA LEU A 607 -22.30 12.80 11.22
C LEU A 607 -23.74 13.16 10.82
N PHE A 608 -24.72 12.47 11.40
CA PHE A 608 -26.14 12.77 11.17
C PHE A 608 -26.64 14.02 11.92
N CYS A 609 -25.90 14.51 12.91
CA CYS A 609 -26.26 15.73 13.64
C CYS A 609 -26.31 16.95 12.71
N GLY A 610 -25.45 17.03 11.69
CA GLY A 610 -25.50 18.08 10.67
C GLY A 610 -26.79 18.06 9.85
N PHE A 611 -27.25 16.88 9.44
CA PHE A 611 -28.54 16.70 8.78
C PHE A 611 -29.71 17.05 9.69
N ALA A 612 -29.68 16.61 10.95
CA ALA A 612 -30.71 16.95 11.93
C ALA A 612 -30.76 18.46 12.23
N ALA A 613 -29.61 19.14 12.29
CA ALA A 613 -29.54 20.60 12.44
C ALA A 613 -30.11 21.32 11.21
N THR A 614 -29.80 20.84 10.00
CA THR A 614 -30.34 21.37 8.75
C THR A 614 -31.85 21.15 8.65
N ALA A 615 -32.35 19.98 9.05
CA ALA A 615 -33.78 19.69 9.10
C ALA A 615 -34.51 20.59 10.10
N LYS A 616 -33.94 20.81 11.30
CA LYS A 616 -34.48 21.77 12.29
C LYS A 616 -34.46 23.20 11.79
N TRP A 617 -33.41 23.60 11.07
CA TRP A 617 -33.31 24.93 10.45
C TRP A 617 -34.38 25.11 9.37
N TYR A 618 -34.56 24.11 8.51
CA TYR A 618 -35.61 24.09 7.49
C TYR A 618 -37.01 24.13 8.10
N ASP A 619 -37.26 23.36 9.17
CA ASP A 619 -38.52 23.42 9.91
C ASP A 619 -38.74 24.80 10.56
N GLY A 620 -37.66 25.46 11.02
CA GLY A 620 -37.67 26.84 11.47
C GLY A 620 -38.08 27.86 10.38
N ILE A 621 -37.68 27.61 9.13
CA ILE A 621 -38.08 28.41 7.96
C ILE A 621 -39.56 28.16 7.65
N ARG A 622 -39.99 26.89 7.62
CA ARG A 622 -41.38 26.48 7.35
C ARG A 622 -42.36 27.01 8.40
N SER A 623 -41.94 27.06 9.67
CA SER A 623 -42.73 27.57 10.79
C SER A 623 -42.64 29.09 10.98
N TRP A 624 -41.97 29.83 10.08
CA TRP A 624 -41.83 31.30 10.13
C TRP A 624 -41.29 31.83 11.47
N ARG A 625 -40.44 31.06 12.15
CA ARG A 625 -39.93 31.40 13.48
C ARG A 625 -39.09 32.69 13.49
N ASN A 626 -38.44 33.00 12.37
CA ASN A 626 -37.76 34.27 12.14
C ASN A 626 -38.15 34.82 10.76
N PRO A 627 -39.06 35.81 10.69
CA PRO A 627 -39.67 36.23 9.43
C PRO A 627 -38.66 36.86 8.46
N ILE A 628 -37.65 37.56 8.97
CA ILE A 628 -36.62 38.21 8.13
C ILE A 628 -35.79 37.18 7.37
N THR A 629 -35.31 36.14 8.07
CA THR A 629 -34.52 35.06 7.45
C THR A 629 -35.37 34.26 6.47
N THR A 630 -36.64 34.01 6.79
CA THR A 630 -37.56 33.31 5.88
C THR A 630 -37.75 34.10 4.59
N VAL A 631 -38.00 35.41 4.65
CA VAL A 631 -38.13 36.27 3.46
C VAL A 631 -36.86 36.26 2.61
N LEU A 632 -35.67 36.36 3.22
CA LEU A 632 -34.40 36.32 2.51
C LEU A 632 -34.16 34.97 1.80
N VAL A 633 -34.48 33.86 2.44
CA VAL A 633 -34.35 32.52 1.82
C VAL A 633 -35.32 32.37 0.65
N HIS A 634 -36.55 32.87 0.75
CA HIS A 634 -37.52 32.83 -0.35
C HIS A 634 -37.10 33.74 -1.51
N MET A 635 -36.52 34.91 -1.23
CA MET A 635 -35.95 35.80 -2.25
C MET A 635 -34.76 35.13 -2.97
N LEU A 636 -33.85 34.50 -2.23
CA LEU A 636 -32.74 33.74 -2.82
C LEU A 636 -33.25 32.57 -3.67
N PHE A 637 -34.26 31.85 -3.20
CA PHE A 637 -34.88 30.76 -3.95
C PHE A 637 -35.53 31.25 -5.25
N LEU A 638 -36.23 32.39 -5.22
CA LEU A 638 -36.76 33.06 -6.41
C LEU A 638 -35.65 33.44 -7.41
N ILE A 639 -34.54 34.01 -6.93
CA ILE A 639 -33.39 34.35 -7.77
C ILE A 639 -32.81 33.09 -8.44
N LEU A 640 -32.67 31.98 -7.70
CA LEU A 640 -32.17 30.71 -8.23
C LEU A 640 -33.12 30.06 -9.24
N ILE A 641 -34.43 30.24 -9.09
CA ILE A 641 -35.42 29.81 -10.10
C ILE A 641 -35.32 30.67 -11.36
N CYS A 642 -35.15 31.99 -11.22
CA CYS A 642 -35.02 32.90 -12.34
C CYS A 642 -33.69 32.74 -13.09
N TYR A 643 -32.63 32.29 -12.42
CA TYR A 643 -31.28 32.13 -12.96
C TYR A 643 -30.69 30.76 -12.57
N PRO A 644 -31.06 29.67 -13.27
CA PRO A 644 -30.61 28.31 -12.92
C PRO A 644 -29.10 28.12 -13.04
N GLU A 645 -28.44 28.93 -13.88
CA GLU A 645 -26.97 28.94 -14.02
C GLU A 645 -26.24 29.30 -12.71
N LEU A 646 -26.92 29.99 -11.78
CA LEU A 646 -26.37 30.36 -10.47
C LEU A 646 -26.49 29.26 -9.40
N ILE A 647 -27.21 28.16 -9.65
CA ILE A 647 -27.41 27.09 -8.66
C ILE A 647 -26.07 26.45 -8.27
N LEU A 648 -25.28 25.99 -9.25
CA LEU A 648 -23.98 25.38 -8.97
C LEU A 648 -23.00 26.38 -8.32
N PRO A 649 -22.80 27.61 -8.87
CA PRO A 649 -21.95 28.62 -8.24
C PRO A 649 -22.35 28.96 -6.80
N THR A 650 -23.64 29.09 -6.50
CA THR A 650 -24.10 29.41 -5.13
C THR A 650 -23.88 28.24 -4.18
N ILE A 651 -24.11 26.98 -4.61
CA ILE A 651 -23.75 25.79 -3.83
C ILE A 651 -22.24 25.75 -3.54
N PHE A 652 -21.39 25.98 -4.55
CA PHE A 652 -19.94 26.01 -4.36
C PHE A 652 -19.50 27.17 -3.46
N LEU A 653 -20.13 28.35 -3.57
CA LEU A 653 -19.88 29.49 -2.70
C LEU A 653 -20.25 29.19 -1.25
N TYR A 654 -21.41 28.57 -1.00
CA TYR A 654 -21.81 28.15 0.34
C TYR A 654 -20.85 27.10 0.91
N MET A 655 -20.48 26.08 0.13
CA MET A 655 -19.50 25.08 0.54
C MET A 655 -18.14 25.71 0.85
N PHE A 656 -17.70 26.68 0.04
CA PHE A 656 -16.47 27.44 0.27
C PHE A 656 -16.54 28.28 1.55
N MET A 657 -17.64 29.01 1.78
CA MET A 657 -17.83 29.84 2.99
C MET A 657 -17.93 29.00 4.26
N ILE A 658 -18.65 27.87 4.21
CA ILE A 658 -18.68 26.88 5.31
C ILE A 658 -17.28 26.31 5.54
N GLY A 659 -16.56 25.97 4.46
CA GLY A 659 -15.18 25.51 4.53
C GLY A 659 -14.24 26.54 5.17
N LEU A 660 -14.33 27.80 4.78
CA LEU A 660 -13.54 28.92 5.30
C LEU A 660 -13.86 29.19 6.77
N TRP A 661 -15.14 29.16 7.14
CA TRP A 661 -15.60 29.29 8.52
C TRP A 661 -15.04 28.15 9.38
N ASN A 662 -15.22 26.90 8.93
CA ASN A 662 -14.71 25.72 9.64
C ASN A 662 -13.18 25.69 9.71
N TYR A 663 -12.48 26.19 8.69
CA TYR A 663 -11.03 26.33 8.68
C TYR A 663 -10.54 27.28 9.79
N ARG A 664 -11.27 28.36 10.08
CA ARG A 664 -10.97 29.30 11.17
C ARG A 664 -11.00 28.62 12.54
N TYR A 665 -11.93 27.69 12.74
CA TYR A 665 -12.11 26.92 13.99
C TYR A 665 -11.39 25.57 13.98
N ARG A 666 -10.57 25.29 12.96
CA ARG A 666 -9.80 24.05 12.88
C ARG A 666 -8.85 23.95 14.09
N PRO A 667 -8.82 22.82 14.79
CA PRO A 667 -7.82 22.57 15.83
C PRO A 667 -6.41 22.72 15.23
N ARG A 668 -5.59 23.60 15.80
CA ARG A 668 -4.21 23.85 15.34
C ARG A 668 -3.17 22.89 15.91
N HIS A 669 -3.58 22.07 16.87
CA HIS A 669 -2.75 21.02 17.44
C HIS A 669 -3.11 19.69 16.76
N PRO A 670 -2.11 18.84 16.48
CA PRO A 670 -2.37 17.51 15.97
C PRO A 670 -3.25 16.79 17.00
N PRO A 671 -4.40 16.22 16.61
CA PRO A 671 -5.26 15.51 17.51
C PRO A 671 -4.50 14.34 18.09
N TYR A 672 -4.30 14.38 19.39
CA TYR A 672 -3.92 13.23 20.19
C TYR A 672 -5.17 12.36 20.41
N MET A 673 -4.99 11.17 20.99
CA MET A 673 -6.11 10.28 21.28
C MET A 673 -7.13 10.94 22.22
N ASP A 674 -8.25 11.40 21.66
CA ASP A 674 -9.35 11.95 22.43
C ASP A 674 -10.07 10.82 23.18
N THR A 675 -9.85 10.80 24.49
CA THR A 675 -10.41 9.84 25.44
C THR A 675 -11.93 9.88 25.49
N LYS A 676 -12.54 11.04 25.20
CA LYS A 676 -14.01 11.21 25.14
C LYS A 676 -14.56 10.64 23.84
N LEU A 677 -13.92 10.95 22.71
CA LEU A 677 -14.31 10.40 21.40
C LEU A 677 -14.12 8.87 21.33
N CYS A 678 -13.17 8.32 22.09
CA CYS A 678 -12.96 6.87 22.23
C CYS A 678 -13.82 6.22 23.33
N HIS A 679 -14.67 7.02 24.01
CA HIS A 679 -15.52 6.61 25.13
C HIS A 679 -14.74 5.89 26.25
N ALA A 680 -13.46 6.20 26.43
CA ALA A 680 -12.57 5.53 27.38
C ALA A 680 -12.72 6.05 28.82
N GLU A 681 -13.20 7.28 29.00
CA GLU A 681 -13.48 7.88 30.32
C GLU A 681 -14.81 7.41 30.92
N PHE A 682 -15.77 7.04 30.07
CA PHE A 682 -17.15 6.73 30.47
C PHE A 682 -17.42 5.22 30.53
N THR A 683 -16.38 4.39 30.62
CA THR A 683 -16.51 2.93 30.63
C THR A 683 -16.68 2.35 32.01
N ASN A 684 -17.61 1.41 32.12
CA ASN A 684 -17.80 0.62 33.33
C ASN A 684 -16.74 -0.49 33.41
N GLN A 685 -16.39 -0.90 34.63
CA GLN A 685 -15.40 -1.96 34.86
C GLN A 685 -15.79 -3.29 34.20
N ASP A 686 -17.09 -3.62 34.16
CA ASP A 686 -17.59 -4.81 33.49
C ASP A 686 -17.43 -4.78 31.95
N GLU A 687 -17.43 -3.59 31.34
CA GLU A 687 -17.19 -3.44 29.90
C GLU A 687 -15.71 -3.62 29.57
N LEU A 688 -14.82 -3.21 30.48
CA LEU A 688 -13.38 -3.46 30.37
C LEU A 688 -13.07 -4.94 30.60
N ASP A 689 -13.70 -5.56 31.60
CA ASP A 689 -13.56 -6.98 31.87
C ASP A 689 -14.03 -7.85 30.68
N GLU A 690 -15.06 -7.41 29.94
CA GLU A 690 -15.50 -8.04 28.70
C GLU A 690 -14.50 -7.85 27.54
N GLU A 691 -13.88 -6.67 27.40
CA GLU A 691 -12.89 -6.39 26.33
C GLU A 691 -11.58 -7.18 26.51
N PHE A 692 -11.21 -7.53 27.74
CA PHE A 692 -10.02 -8.32 28.07
C PHE A 692 -10.31 -9.81 28.32
N ASP A 693 -11.56 -10.25 28.16
CA ASP A 693 -11.91 -11.66 28.29
C ASP A 693 -11.42 -12.46 27.07
N SER A 694 -10.99 -13.70 27.30
CA SER A 694 -10.60 -14.58 26.20
C SER A 694 -11.81 -15.03 25.39
N PHE A 695 -11.57 -15.50 24.17
CA PHE A 695 -12.56 -16.25 23.40
C PHE A 695 -12.04 -17.68 23.18
N PRO A 696 -12.70 -18.74 23.71
CA PRO A 696 -13.90 -18.73 24.55
C PRO A 696 -13.75 -18.00 25.90
N SER A 697 -14.86 -17.50 26.43
CA SER A 697 -14.92 -16.75 27.70
C SER A 697 -14.33 -17.54 28.85
N SER A 698 -13.45 -16.88 29.61
CA SER A 698 -12.89 -17.41 30.87
C SER A 698 -13.87 -17.29 32.05
N ARG A 699 -14.96 -16.52 31.86
CA ARG A 699 -15.96 -16.19 32.88
C ARG A 699 -17.09 -17.21 32.97
N PRO A 700 -17.71 -17.37 34.15
CA PRO A 700 -18.85 -18.26 34.37
C PRO A 700 -20.07 -17.88 33.52
N ALA A 701 -20.90 -18.88 33.19
CA ALA A 701 -22.02 -18.76 32.28
C ALA A 701 -23.04 -17.67 32.67
N ASP A 702 -23.24 -17.42 33.96
CA ASP A 702 -24.17 -16.39 34.46
C ASP A 702 -23.74 -14.97 34.06
N ILE A 703 -22.43 -14.69 34.11
CA ILE A 703 -21.86 -13.41 33.68
C ILE A 703 -22.02 -13.26 32.17
N VAL A 704 -21.80 -14.33 31.41
CA VAL A 704 -21.98 -14.34 29.95
C VAL A 704 -23.45 -14.08 29.58
N ARG A 705 -24.41 -14.67 30.31
CA ARG A 705 -25.84 -14.43 30.11
C ARG A 705 -26.23 -12.98 30.40
N MET A 706 -25.75 -12.42 31.51
CA MET A 706 -25.96 -11.00 31.84
C MET A 706 -25.40 -10.07 30.76
N ARG A 707 -24.19 -10.36 30.24
CA ARG A 707 -23.58 -9.59 29.14
C ARG A 707 -24.41 -9.66 27.85
N TYR A 708 -24.93 -10.85 27.51
CA TYR A 708 -25.82 -11.04 26.35
C TYR A 708 -27.14 -10.25 26.48
N ASP A 709 -27.78 -10.27 27.65
CA ASP A 709 -29.03 -9.52 27.89
C ASP A 709 -28.79 -8.00 27.80
N ARG A 710 -27.66 -7.50 28.33
CA ARG A 710 -27.21 -6.12 28.15
C ARG A 710 -27.03 -5.76 26.69
N LEU A 711 -26.38 -6.63 25.91
CA LEU A 711 -26.19 -6.43 24.48
C LEU A 711 -27.52 -6.38 23.73
N ARG A 712 -28.48 -7.24 24.08
CA ARG A 712 -29.83 -7.25 23.50
C ARG A 712 -30.57 -5.94 23.77
N SER A 713 -30.43 -5.36 24.96
CA SER A 713 -30.99 -4.03 25.29
C SER A 713 -30.39 -2.90 24.45
N VAL A 714 -29.07 -2.92 24.23
CA VAL A 714 -28.40 -1.93 23.37
C VAL A 714 -28.79 -2.13 21.90
N GLY A 715 -28.82 -3.38 21.43
CA GLY A 715 -29.27 -3.75 20.08
C GLY A 715 -30.71 -3.29 19.81
N GLY A 716 -31.62 -3.43 20.79
CA GLY A 716 -32.98 -2.91 20.69
C GLY A 716 -33.04 -1.40 20.45
N ARG A 717 -32.21 -0.60 21.15
CA ARG A 717 -32.12 0.85 20.92
C ARG A 717 -31.58 1.20 19.54
N VAL A 718 -30.54 0.49 19.08
CA VAL A 718 -30.00 0.68 17.73
C VAL A 718 -31.04 0.33 16.67
N GLN A 719 -31.78 -0.77 16.86
CA GLN A 719 -32.87 -1.17 15.98
C GLN A 719 -33.97 -0.12 15.91
N THR A 720 -34.35 0.51 17.02
CA THR A 720 -35.31 1.63 17.01
C THR A 720 -34.77 2.80 16.18
N VAL A 721 -33.54 3.26 16.41
CA VAL A 721 -32.96 4.39 15.66
C VAL A 721 -32.82 4.08 14.17
N VAL A 722 -32.38 2.88 13.81
CA VAL A 722 -32.29 2.45 12.40
C VAL A 722 -33.68 2.33 11.79
N GLY A 723 -34.67 1.86 12.54
CA GLY A 723 -36.08 1.82 12.13
C GLY A 723 -36.66 3.22 11.90
N ASP A 724 -36.37 4.18 12.79
CA ASP A 724 -36.75 5.59 12.64
C ASP A 724 -36.08 6.23 11.42
N LEU A 725 -34.82 5.88 11.15
CA LEU A 725 -34.09 6.35 9.96
C LEU A 725 -34.69 5.76 8.67
N ALA A 726 -34.96 4.46 8.66
CA ALA A 726 -35.55 3.75 7.53
C ALA A 726 -36.99 4.24 7.23
N THR A 727 -37.75 4.60 8.28
CA THR A 727 -39.08 5.20 8.10
C THR A 727 -39.01 6.64 7.59
N GLN A 728 -37.99 7.42 7.97
CA GLN A 728 -37.75 8.75 7.39
C GLN A 728 -37.34 8.69 5.90
N ASP A 729 -36.57 7.69 5.49
CA ASP A 729 -36.27 7.48 4.06
C ASP A 729 -37.51 7.01 3.28
N ARG A 730 -38.36 6.16 3.87
CA ARG A 730 -39.69 5.88 3.30
C ARG A 730 -40.59 7.11 3.23
N GLN A 731 -40.40 8.10 4.10
CA GLN A 731 -41.14 9.36 4.02
C GLN A 731 -40.64 10.23 2.85
N LYS A 732 -39.39 10.08 2.41
CA LYS A 732 -38.88 10.67 1.15
C LYS A 732 -39.37 9.92 -0.09
N GLU A 733 -39.44 8.59 -0.05
CA GLU A 733 -40.15 7.80 -1.08
C GLU A 733 -41.65 8.13 -1.10
N GLY A 734 -42.23 8.44 0.07
CA GLY A 734 -43.60 8.93 0.23
C GLY A 734 -43.78 10.34 -0.32
N ILE A 735 -42.80 11.23 -0.20
CA ILE A 735 -42.79 12.54 -0.87
C ILE A 735 -42.67 12.37 -2.38
N ASP A 736 -41.92 11.38 -2.87
CA ASP A 736 -41.86 11.00 -4.29
C ASP A 736 -43.20 10.43 -4.80
N CYS A 737 -43.93 9.68 -3.95
CA CYS A 737 -45.31 9.23 -4.22
C CYS A 737 -46.37 10.34 -4.05
N THR A 738 -46.16 11.33 -3.18
CA THR A 738 -47.06 12.49 -3.01
C THR A 738 -46.84 13.52 -4.13
N LEU A 739 -45.60 13.64 -4.63
CA LEU A 739 -45.24 14.33 -5.88
C LEU A 739 -45.87 13.67 -7.12
N ARG A 740 -46.24 12.38 -7.05
CA ARG A 740 -47.04 11.71 -8.09
C ARG A 740 -48.55 11.96 -7.99
N VAL A 741 -49.07 12.52 -6.88
CA VAL A 741 -50.52 12.68 -6.66
C VAL A 741 -50.96 14.14 -6.48
N LEU A 742 -50.05 15.08 -6.17
CA LEU A 742 -50.36 16.51 -6.09
C LEU A 742 -49.36 17.36 -6.88
N GLY A 743 -49.71 17.67 -8.14
CA GLY A 743 -49.12 18.82 -8.85
C GLY A 743 -48.94 18.67 -10.35
N GLN A 744 -50.03 18.54 -11.12
CA GLN A 744 -50.05 18.74 -12.58
C GLN A 744 -49.42 20.10 -12.99
N GLU A 745 -49.42 21.09 -12.09
CA GLU A 745 -48.81 22.41 -12.26
C GLU A 745 -47.28 22.42 -12.05
N PHE A 746 -46.72 21.53 -11.21
CA PHE A 746 -45.28 21.53 -10.89
C PHE A 746 -44.46 20.82 -11.99
N VAL A 747 -45.05 19.81 -12.63
CA VAL A 747 -44.47 19.10 -13.78
C VAL A 747 -44.50 19.96 -15.04
N ASN A 748 -45.53 20.79 -15.24
CA ASN A 748 -45.57 21.75 -16.34
C ASN A 748 -44.49 22.84 -16.19
N VAL A 749 -44.21 23.31 -14.98
CA VAL A 749 -43.11 24.27 -14.72
C VAL A 749 -41.73 23.64 -14.91
N LEU A 750 -41.53 22.38 -14.51
CA LEU A 750 -40.27 21.65 -14.74
C LEU A 750 -40.07 21.22 -16.20
N LEU A 751 -41.13 20.87 -16.94
CA LEU A 751 -41.07 20.64 -18.38
C LEU A 751 -40.85 21.94 -19.15
N PHE A 752 -41.45 23.05 -18.72
CA PHE A 752 -41.21 24.38 -19.31
C PHE A 752 -39.78 24.86 -19.04
N LEU A 753 -39.26 24.68 -17.82
CA LEU A 753 -37.85 24.93 -17.47
C LEU A 753 -36.90 23.96 -18.17
N GLY A 754 -37.28 22.69 -18.38
CA GLY A 754 -36.50 21.70 -19.11
C GLY A 754 -36.42 21.99 -20.61
N VAL A 755 -37.50 22.49 -21.21
CA VAL A 755 -37.54 22.95 -22.61
C VAL A 755 -36.75 24.25 -22.77
N ILE A 756 -36.81 25.18 -21.81
CA ILE A 756 -35.98 26.39 -21.80
C ILE A 756 -34.50 26.02 -21.61
N CYS A 757 -34.16 25.11 -20.70
CA CYS A 757 -32.79 24.66 -20.46
C CYS A 757 -32.23 23.91 -21.67
N GLY A 758 -33.04 23.09 -22.36
CA GLY A 758 -32.68 22.42 -23.61
C GLY A 758 -32.55 23.36 -24.82
N LEU A 759 -33.32 24.45 -24.86
CA LEU A 759 -33.21 25.49 -25.89
C LEU A 759 -32.01 26.43 -25.65
N VAL A 760 -31.64 26.67 -24.39
CA VAL A 760 -30.48 27.50 -24.01
C VAL A 760 -29.16 26.74 -24.09
N HIS A 761 -29.13 25.42 -23.89
CA HIS A 761 -27.92 24.59 -24.05
C HIS A 761 -27.50 24.35 -25.51
N ARG A 762 -28.21 24.87 -26.51
CA ARG A 762 -27.88 24.67 -27.93
C ARG A 762 -26.88 25.69 -28.49
N ARG A 763 -26.25 26.54 -27.67
CA ARG A 763 -25.18 27.45 -28.10
C ARG A 763 -24.07 27.60 -27.03
N GLY A 764 -22.97 26.88 -27.20
CA GLY A 764 -21.69 27.20 -26.56
C GLY A 764 -20.92 25.99 -26.01
N PRO A 765 -19.65 25.75 -26.40
CA PRO A 765 -18.89 24.57 -25.99
C PRO A 765 -18.16 24.79 -24.66
N LEU A 766 -18.35 23.90 -23.70
CA LEU A 766 -17.50 23.76 -22.51
C LEU A 766 -16.85 22.38 -22.53
N GLN A 767 -15.64 22.33 -23.11
CA GLN A 767 -14.78 21.16 -23.13
C GLN A 767 -13.68 21.35 -22.07
N LYS A 768 -13.77 20.62 -20.95
CA LYS A 768 -12.65 20.04 -20.18
C LYS A 768 -13.15 19.35 -18.90
N CYS A 769 -12.41 18.31 -18.51
CA CYS A 769 -12.49 17.53 -17.27
C CYS A 769 -13.56 16.42 -17.20
N SER A 770 -13.22 15.25 -17.73
CA SER A 770 -13.42 13.97 -17.04
C SER A 770 -12.65 12.86 -17.75
N VAL A 771 -11.49 12.50 -17.20
CA VAL A 771 -10.84 11.22 -17.46
C VAL A 771 -10.92 10.43 -16.15
N HIS A 772 -11.45 9.20 -16.24
CA HIS A 772 -11.68 8.17 -15.22
C HIS A 772 -13.14 7.89 -14.80
N PHE A 773 -13.99 7.53 -15.76
CA PHE A 773 -15.13 6.64 -15.53
C PHE A 773 -15.36 5.77 -16.78
N ALA A 774 -14.40 4.91 -17.12
CA ALA A 774 -14.48 4.01 -18.28
C ALA A 774 -14.74 2.57 -17.82
N CYS A 775 -16.01 2.20 -17.70
CA CYS A 775 -16.47 0.81 -17.76
C CYS A 775 -17.93 0.66 -18.24
N GLU A 776 -18.67 1.76 -18.45
CA GLU A 776 -20.03 1.72 -19.03
C GLU A 776 -20.16 2.50 -20.34
N LEU A 777 -19.03 2.83 -21.02
CA LEU A 777 -19.04 3.73 -22.17
C LEU A 777 -19.04 3.04 -23.53
N VAL A 778 -18.60 1.78 -23.65
CA VAL A 778 -18.39 1.12 -24.95
C VAL A 778 -18.95 -0.31 -24.92
N SER A 779 -19.69 -0.68 -25.97
CA SER A 779 -20.20 -2.04 -26.21
C SER A 779 -19.43 -2.67 -27.36
N GLY A 780 -18.86 -3.86 -27.15
CA GLY A 780 -18.12 -4.61 -28.17
C GLY A 780 -18.94 -5.81 -28.68
N ALA A 781 -18.94 -6.06 -29.98
CA ALA A 781 -19.59 -7.21 -30.63
C ALA A 781 -18.75 -7.75 -31.79
N ASP A 782 -18.65 -9.07 -31.91
CA ASP A 782 -18.13 -9.73 -33.11
C ASP A 782 -19.24 -9.76 -34.19
N LEU A 783 -18.86 -9.46 -35.44
CA LEU A 783 -19.74 -9.36 -36.59
C LEU A 783 -19.20 -10.19 -37.75
N VAL A 784 -20.11 -10.62 -38.62
CA VAL A 784 -19.81 -11.22 -39.91
C VAL A 784 -20.51 -10.36 -40.96
N ILE A 785 -19.73 -9.77 -41.87
CA ILE A 785 -20.18 -8.84 -42.89
C ILE A 785 -20.15 -9.57 -44.24
N GLY A 786 -21.27 -9.62 -44.96
CA GLY A 786 -21.35 -10.23 -46.30
C GLY A 786 -21.98 -11.63 -46.37
N GLY A 787 -22.92 -11.98 -45.49
CA GLY A 787 -23.61 -13.27 -45.53
C GLY A 787 -25.11 -13.13 -45.24
N ASP A 788 -25.88 -12.69 -46.23
CA ASP A 788 -27.34 -12.82 -46.24
C ASP A 788 -27.73 -13.42 -47.60
N GLY A 789 -27.73 -14.75 -47.68
CA GLY A 789 -28.16 -15.52 -48.84
C GLY A 789 -27.92 -17.02 -48.63
N ASP A 790 -28.97 -17.83 -48.76
CA ASP A 790 -29.01 -19.30 -48.66
C ASP A 790 -28.25 -20.04 -49.80
N ASP A 791 -27.14 -19.50 -50.33
CA ASP A 791 -26.35 -20.15 -51.38
C ASP A 791 -24.92 -20.42 -50.91
N ASP A 792 -24.55 -21.72 -50.95
CA ASP A 792 -23.24 -22.29 -50.63
C ASP A 792 -22.12 -21.75 -51.55
N ASP A 793 -21.63 -20.52 -51.31
CA ASP A 793 -20.34 -20.05 -51.85
C ASP A 793 -19.44 -19.56 -50.71
N ASP A 794 -18.43 -20.37 -50.35
CA ASP A 794 -17.54 -20.23 -49.19
C ASP A 794 -16.53 -19.04 -49.30
N GLY A 795 -16.88 -17.95 -50.00
CA GLY A 795 -15.92 -16.95 -50.48
C GLY A 795 -16.00 -15.52 -49.93
N GLU A 796 -17.15 -15.04 -49.46
CA GLU A 796 -17.38 -13.57 -49.35
C GLU A 796 -17.68 -13.00 -47.95
N SER A 797 -17.67 -13.82 -46.89
CA SER A 797 -17.93 -13.31 -45.53
C SER A 797 -16.65 -12.82 -44.81
N VAL A 798 -16.71 -11.60 -44.27
CA VAL A 798 -15.61 -10.95 -43.53
C VAL A 798 -15.98 -10.83 -42.06
N ARG A 799 -15.18 -11.43 -41.17
CA ARG A 799 -15.31 -11.23 -39.72
C ARG A 799 -14.81 -9.84 -39.34
N ALA A 800 -15.47 -9.18 -38.41
CA ALA A 800 -15.05 -7.88 -37.90
C ALA A 800 -15.42 -7.72 -36.42
N TYR A 801 -14.70 -6.88 -35.70
CA TYR A 801 -15.03 -6.52 -34.32
C TYR A 801 -15.50 -5.07 -34.26
N LEU A 802 -16.72 -4.86 -33.76
CA LEU A 802 -17.33 -3.54 -33.64
C LEU A 802 -17.38 -3.08 -32.20
N LEU A 803 -16.90 -1.87 -31.97
CA LEU A 803 -16.96 -1.16 -30.69
C LEU A 803 -17.86 0.07 -30.86
N LYS A 804 -19.07 0.02 -30.28
CA LYS A 804 -20.03 1.14 -30.27
C LYS A 804 -19.86 1.96 -29.00
N ALA A 805 -19.70 3.28 -29.12
CA ALA A 805 -19.78 4.19 -27.99
C ALA A 805 -21.25 4.31 -27.53
N VAL A 806 -21.53 4.10 -26.24
CA VAL A 806 -22.89 4.02 -25.69
C VAL A 806 -23.35 5.36 -25.12
N LYS A 807 -22.57 5.98 -24.22
CA LYS A 807 -22.98 7.22 -23.53
C LYS A 807 -22.44 8.51 -24.17
N ASN A 808 -21.34 8.45 -24.91
CA ASN A 808 -20.67 9.61 -25.51
C ASN A 808 -20.49 9.48 -27.03
N ASN A 809 -21.45 8.86 -27.71
CA ASN A 809 -21.37 8.62 -29.15
C ASN A 809 -21.42 9.94 -29.93
N ASN A 810 -20.35 10.25 -30.65
CA ASN A 810 -20.26 11.44 -31.50
C ASN A 810 -20.92 11.21 -32.87
N GLY A 811 -21.51 10.04 -33.11
CA GLY A 811 -22.15 9.71 -34.38
C GLY A 811 -21.16 9.71 -35.54
N THR A 812 -19.96 9.17 -35.32
CA THR A 812 -18.91 9.10 -36.33
C THR A 812 -18.26 7.73 -36.31
N GLY A 813 -17.99 7.19 -37.49
CA GLY A 813 -17.38 5.88 -37.68
C GLY A 813 -15.91 5.96 -37.98
N VAL A 814 -15.16 5.03 -37.42
CA VAL A 814 -13.73 4.88 -37.69
C VAL A 814 -13.45 3.43 -38.09
N LEU A 815 -12.93 3.23 -39.30
CA LEU A 815 -12.41 1.94 -39.72
C LEU A 815 -10.95 1.81 -39.29
N LEU A 816 -10.64 0.84 -38.42
CA LEU A 816 -9.29 0.59 -37.93
C LEU A 816 -8.68 -0.62 -38.63
N LEU A 817 -7.68 -0.39 -39.48
CA LEU A 817 -6.93 -1.43 -40.17
C LEU A 817 -5.80 -1.94 -39.25
N SER A 818 -5.90 -3.21 -38.85
CA SER A 818 -4.97 -3.84 -37.91
C SER A 818 -3.56 -4.00 -38.50
N ASP A 819 -2.59 -4.24 -37.63
CA ASP A 819 -1.28 -4.72 -38.06
C ASP A 819 -1.31 -6.21 -38.44
N VAL A 820 -0.16 -6.77 -38.83
CA VAL A 820 -0.01 -8.16 -39.30
C VAL A 820 -0.44 -9.22 -38.27
N PHE A 821 -0.60 -8.87 -37.00
CA PHE A 821 -1.06 -9.79 -35.95
C PHE A 821 -2.59 -9.90 -35.89
N GLY A 822 -3.30 -9.12 -36.72
CA GLY A 822 -4.73 -9.21 -36.93
C GLY A 822 -5.57 -8.50 -35.88
N PHE A 823 -6.90 -8.54 -36.09
CA PHE A 823 -7.89 -7.86 -35.26
C PHE A 823 -8.14 -8.53 -33.89
N GLU A 824 -7.73 -9.78 -33.71
CA GLU A 824 -7.84 -10.51 -32.43
C GLU A 824 -6.70 -10.20 -31.46
N ASP A 825 -5.64 -9.53 -31.92
CA ASP A 825 -4.52 -9.14 -31.07
C ASP A 825 -4.97 -8.18 -29.96
N SER A 826 -4.50 -8.44 -28.73
CA SER A 826 -4.93 -7.67 -27.56
C SER A 826 -4.54 -6.20 -27.66
N ALA A 827 -3.38 -5.88 -28.23
CA ALA A 827 -2.94 -4.49 -28.35
C ALA A 827 -3.78 -3.72 -29.38
N THR A 828 -4.12 -4.37 -30.50
CA THR A 828 -5.02 -3.80 -31.52
C THR A 828 -6.43 -3.55 -30.94
N ARG A 829 -6.98 -4.52 -30.19
CA ARG A 829 -8.30 -4.38 -29.55
C ARG A 829 -8.31 -3.32 -28.45
N ASP A 830 -7.26 -3.25 -27.63
CA ASP A 830 -7.13 -2.23 -26.58
C ASP A 830 -7.03 -0.83 -27.20
N PHE A 831 -6.26 -0.67 -28.29
CA PHE A 831 -6.18 0.59 -29.02
C PHE A 831 -7.54 1.00 -29.59
N ALA A 832 -8.26 0.07 -30.24
CA ALA A 832 -9.61 0.30 -30.77
C ALA A 832 -10.60 0.67 -29.66
N TYR A 833 -10.56 -0.02 -28.51
CA TYR A 833 -11.38 0.29 -27.35
C TYR A 833 -11.12 1.69 -26.82
N ARG A 834 -9.84 2.09 -26.80
CA ARG A 834 -9.42 3.43 -26.37
C ARG A 834 -9.97 4.53 -27.28
N VAL A 835 -9.95 4.31 -28.60
CA VAL A 835 -10.58 5.20 -29.58
C VAL A 835 -12.09 5.28 -29.35
N ALA A 836 -12.76 4.14 -29.11
CA ALA A 836 -14.20 4.11 -28.88
C ALA A 836 -14.62 4.82 -27.58
N CYS A 837 -13.79 4.76 -26.53
CA CYS A 837 -13.99 5.51 -25.29
C CYS A 837 -14.02 7.04 -25.50
N HIS A 838 -13.50 7.55 -26.62
CA HIS A 838 -13.57 8.96 -27.00
C HIS A 838 -14.77 9.31 -27.88
N GLY A 839 -15.74 8.40 -28.00
CA GLY A 839 -17.04 8.66 -28.63
C GLY A 839 -17.16 8.23 -30.08
N TYR A 840 -16.13 7.59 -30.64
CA TYR A 840 -16.17 7.04 -32.00
C TYR A 840 -16.71 5.62 -32.00
N ASN A 841 -17.41 5.23 -33.07
CA ASN A 841 -17.76 3.84 -33.31
C ASN A 841 -16.66 3.21 -34.17
N VAL A 842 -15.97 2.20 -33.64
CA VAL A 842 -14.75 1.65 -34.26
C VAL A 842 -15.03 0.25 -34.78
N LEU A 843 -14.79 0.03 -36.08
CA LEU A 843 -14.86 -1.29 -36.71
C LEU A 843 -13.45 -1.77 -37.07
N VAL A 844 -13.11 -2.98 -36.64
CA VAL A 844 -11.81 -3.61 -36.89
C VAL A 844 -12.03 -4.88 -37.73
N PRO A 845 -11.78 -4.87 -39.05
CA PRO A 845 -11.98 -6.02 -39.91
C PRO A 845 -10.87 -7.07 -39.82
N ASP A 846 -11.21 -8.34 -40.06
CA ASP A 846 -10.28 -9.45 -40.20
C ASP A 846 -9.64 -9.47 -41.60
N LEU A 847 -8.62 -8.63 -41.80
CA LEU A 847 -7.91 -8.51 -43.09
C LEU A 847 -7.22 -9.83 -43.52
N PHE A 848 -7.02 -10.76 -42.59
CA PHE A 848 -6.27 -12.01 -42.78
C PHE A 848 -7.14 -13.28 -42.72
N ARG A 849 -8.48 -13.14 -42.68
CA ARG A 849 -9.45 -14.25 -42.65
C ARG A 849 -9.06 -15.39 -41.69
N GLY A 850 -8.70 -15.04 -40.46
CA GLY A 850 -8.34 -16.00 -39.41
C GLY A 850 -6.92 -16.56 -39.49
N SER A 851 -6.08 -16.05 -40.39
CA SER A 851 -4.67 -16.44 -40.54
C SER A 851 -3.67 -15.30 -40.27
N PRO A 852 -3.71 -14.63 -39.11
CA PRO A 852 -2.74 -13.57 -38.78
C PRO A 852 -1.31 -14.11 -38.63
N TRP A 853 -0.33 -13.23 -38.83
CA TRP A 853 1.09 -13.57 -38.69
C TRP A 853 1.47 -13.86 -37.23
N LYS A 854 2.26 -14.94 -37.01
CA LYS A 854 2.68 -15.36 -35.66
C LYS A 854 4.20 -15.17 -35.48
N LYS A 855 4.60 -14.59 -34.35
CA LYS A 855 6.02 -14.28 -34.02
C LYS A 855 6.97 -15.51 -34.01
N THR A 856 6.45 -16.72 -33.98
CA THR A 856 7.22 -17.98 -33.94
C THR A 856 7.74 -18.42 -35.31
N GLU A 857 7.21 -17.86 -36.40
CA GLU A 857 7.60 -18.18 -37.78
C GLU A 857 8.55 -17.09 -38.27
N LYS A 858 9.87 -17.29 -38.20
CA LYS A 858 10.86 -16.27 -38.63
C LYS A 858 11.17 -16.33 -40.14
N ASP A 859 11.03 -17.51 -40.75
CA ASP A 859 11.30 -17.74 -42.17
C ASP A 859 9.97 -18.03 -42.88
N GLY A 860 9.48 -17.08 -43.69
CA GLY A 860 8.22 -17.25 -44.43
C GLY A 860 7.30 -16.03 -44.54
N PHE A 861 7.71 -14.85 -44.03
CA PHE A 861 6.86 -13.65 -44.04
C PHE A 861 6.36 -13.27 -45.43
N GLU A 862 7.25 -13.28 -46.45
CA GLU A 862 6.88 -12.99 -47.83
C GLU A 862 5.92 -14.03 -48.43
N ALA A 863 6.06 -15.31 -48.05
CA ALA A 863 5.17 -16.37 -48.50
C ALA A 863 3.78 -16.26 -47.85
N TRP A 864 3.72 -15.95 -46.55
CA TRP A 864 2.47 -15.67 -45.85
C TRP A 864 1.77 -14.45 -46.43
N LEU A 865 2.52 -13.38 -46.68
CA LEU A 865 2.00 -12.16 -47.26
C LEU A 865 1.45 -12.39 -48.68
N ALA A 866 2.14 -13.19 -49.51
CA ALA A 866 1.66 -13.59 -50.83
C ALA A 866 0.35 -14.39 -50.79
N GLY A 867 0.07 -15.11 -49.69
CA GLY A 867 -1.22 -15.77 -49.44
C GLY A 867 -2.39 -14.80 -49.22
N HIS A 868 -2.10 -13.50 -49.02
CA HIS A 868 -3.09 -12.46 -48.76
C HIS A 868 -3.10 -11.42 -49.88
N ALA A 869 -3.62 -11.82 -51.05
CA ALA A 869 -3.71 -10.97 -52.26
C ALA A 869 -4.21 -9.55 -51.95
N PRO A 870 -3.49 -8.49 -52.35
CA PRO A 870 -3.86 -7.10 -52.09
C PRO A 870 -5.27 -6.75 -52.56
N GLU A 871 -5.69 -7.26 -53.72
CA GLU A 871 -7.01 -7.04 -54.32
C GLU A 871 -8.12 -7.59 -53.42
N ARG A 872 -7.94 -8.80 -52.88
CA ARG A 872 -8.88 -9.42 -51.93
C ARG A 872 -9.04 -8.55 -50.68
N VAL A 873 -7.92 -8.17 -50.05
CA VAL A 873 -7.96 -7.36 -48.82
C VAL A 873 -8.62 -6.00 -49.10
N SER A 874 -8.34 -5.40 -50.25
CA SER A 874 -8.97 -4.15 -50.66
C SER A 874 -10.49 -4.32 -50.84
N GLY A 875 -10.95 -5.47 -51.36
CA GLY A 875 -12.37 -5.82 -51.44
C GLY A 875 -13.02 -5.99 -50.07
N ASP A 876 -12.34 -6.69 -49.14
CA ASP A 876 -12.82 -6.87 -47.77
C ASP A 876 -12.93 -5.50 -47.03
N ILE A 877 -11.97 -4.59 -47.24
CA ILE A 877 -12.02 -3.22 -46.71
C ILE A 877 -13.23 -2.45 -47.28
N ASP A 878 -13.50 -2.57 -48.58
CA ASP A 878 -14.65 -1.91 -49.22
C ASP A 878 -15.97 -2.46 -48.71
N ALA A 879 -16.08 -3.77 -48.53
CA ALA A 879 -17.26 -4.41 -47.96
C ALA A 879 -17.55 -3.92 -46.54
N CYS A 880 -16.52 -3.84 -45.69
CA CYS A 880 -16.65 -3.28 -44.35
C CYS A 880 -16.97 -1.78 -44.35
N THR A 881 -16.38 -1.02 -45.27
CA THR A 881 -16.67 0.42 -45.43
C THR A 881 -18.13 0.63 -45.82
N LYS A 882 -18.62 -0.12 -46.81
CA LYS A 882 -20.01 -0.09 -47.27
C LYS A 882 -20.97 -0.45 -46.14
N TRP A 883 -20.73 -1.56 -45.45
CA TRP A 883 -21.54 -1.97 -44.30
C TRP A 883 -21.61 -0.87 -43.24
N LEU A 884 -20.49 -0.23 -42.94
CA LEU A 884 -20.42 0.82 -41.93
C LEU A 884 -21.18 2.09 -42.37
N VAL A 885 -21.11 2.47 -43.65
CA VAL A 885 -21.92 3.56 -44.22
C VAL A 885 -23.42 3.23 -44.18
N ASP A 886 -23.81 2.02 -44.54
CA ASP A 886 -25.21 1.58 -44.60
C ASP A 886 -25.84 1.55 -43.19
N GLU A 887 -25.16 0.92 -42.22
CA GLU A 887 -25.57 0.86 -40.83
C GLU A 887 -25.70 2.27 -40.22
N PHE A 888 -24.77 3.17 -40.52
CA PHE A 888 -24.77 4.51 -39.92
C PHE A 888 -25.78 5.43 -40.59
N THR A 889 -26.01 5.26 -41.89
CA THR A 889 -27.09 5.94 -42.60
C THR A 889 -28.45 5.47 -42.06
N ALA A 890 -28.63 4.16 -41.81
CA ALA A 890 -29.85 3.61 -41.20
C ALA A 890 -30.08 4.12 -39.77
N ALA A 891 -29.00 4.35 -39.01
CA ALA A 891 -29.05 4.90 -37.66
C ALA A 891 -29.21 6.44 -37.60
N GLY A 892 -29.30 7.14 -38.74
CA GLY A 892 -29.43 8.60 -38.80
C GLY A 892 -28.14 9.36 -38.44
N VAL A 893 -26.98 8.72 -38.61
CA VAL A 893 -25.65 9.18 -38.21
C VAL A 893 -24.89 9.79 -39.42
N SER A 894 -23.86 10.60 -39.17
CA SER A 894 -23.05 11.28 -40.21
C SER A 894 -22.43 10.29 -41.22
N LYS A 895 -22.42 10.66 -42.51
CA LYS A 895 -21.79 9.90 -43.60
C LYS A 895 -20.25 10.00 -43.62
N LYS A 896 -19.67 10.87 -42.79
CA LYS A 896 -18.21 11.10 -42.76
C LYS A 896 -17.53 10.03 -41.93
N LEU A 897 -16.63 9.26 -42.55
CA LEU A 897 -15.84 8.23 -41.88
C LEU A 897 -14.39 8.65 -41.67
N GLY A 898 -13.81 8.21 -40.57
CA GLY A 898 -12.37 8.20 -40.34
C GLY A 898 -11.77 6.84 -40.66
N THR A 899 -10.48 6.79 -40.96
CA THR A 899 -9.72 5.54 -40.98
C THR A 899 -8.42 5.68 -40.20
N ILE A 900 -8.06 4.63 -39.47
CA ILE A 900 -6.81 4.51 -38.73
C ILE A 900 -6.10 3.25 -39.21
N GLY A 901 -4.82 3.33 -39.52
CA GLY A 901 -4.03 2.17 -39.95
C GLY A 901 -2.77 2.00 -39.10
N LEU A 902 -2.49 0.75 -38.71
CA LEU A 902 -1.31 0.37 -37.93
C LEU A 902 -0.39 -0.52 -38.79
N CYS A 903 0.91 -0.21 -38.90
CA CYS A 903 1.88 -1.07 -39.62
C CYS A 903 1.45 -1.36 -41.08
N ASP A 904 1.18 -2.61 -41.45
CA ASP A 904 0.64 -3.01 -42.76
C ASP A 904 -0.70 -2.33 -43.05
N GLY A 905 -1.57 -2.23 -42.04
CA GLY A 905 -2.82 -1.48 -42.12
C GLY A 905 -2.60 0.01 -42.38
N GLY A 906 -1.48 0.58 -41.92
CA GLY A 906 -1.09 1.96 -42.23
C GLY A 906 -0.72 2.17 -43.69
N GLY A 907 -0.04 1.18 -44.30
CA GLY A 907 0.23 1.18 -45.75
C GLY A 907 -1.07 1.06 -46.57
N ARG A 908 -1.91 0.09 -46.21
CA ARG A 908 -3.21 -0.15 -46.87
C ARG A 908 -4.19 1.02 -46.73
N LEU A 909 -4.08 1.80 -45.66
CA LEU A 909 -4.87 3.02 -45.46
C LEU A 909 -4.62 4.03 -46.59
N VAL A 910 -3.37 4.21 -47.02
CA VAL A 910 -3.03 5.13 -48.12
C VAL A 910 -3.70 4.69 -49.42
N GLU A 911 -3.59 3.40 -49.75
CA GLU A 911 -4.22 2.82 -50.94
C GLU A 911 -5.75 2.96 -50.89
N THR A 912 -6.34 2.70 -49.71
CA THR A 912 -7.78 2.81 -49.47
C THR A 912 -8.27 4.24 -49.68
N LEU A 913 -7.57 5.24 -49.15
CA LEU A 913 -7.95 6.65 -49.32
C LEU A 913 -7.81 7.14 -50.76
N VAL A 914 -6.82 6.65 -51.50
CA VAL A 914 -6.64 6.97 -52.92
C VAL A 914 -7.76 6.36 -53.77
N ARG A 915 -8.18 5.14 -53.46
CA ARG A 915 -9.26 4.43 -54.16
C ARG A 915 -10.64 5.02 -53.85
N ASP A 916 -10.88 5.42 -52.60
CA ASP A 916 -12.13 6.07 -52.18
C ASP A 916 -12.35 7.42 -52.87
N GLY A 917 -11.26 8.15 -53.19
CA GLY A 917 -11.36 9.42 -53.91
C GLY A 917 -12.12 10.51 -53.14
N GLY A 918 -12.32 10.35 -51.82
CA GLY A 918 -13.05 11.28 -50.96
C GLY A 918 -14.56 11.05 -50.92
N ALA A 919 -15.04 9.87 -51.33
CA ALA A 919 -16.46 9.51 -51.33
C ALA A 919 -16.99 9.16 -49.93
N GLY A 920 -16.21 8.43 -49.12
CA GLY A 920 -16.59 7.96 -47.79
C GLY A 920 -15.69 8.45 -46.65
N TYR A 921 -14.39 8.61 -46.89
CA TYR A 921 -13.43 8.99 -45.86
C TYR A 921 -13.12 10.48 -45.84
N SER A 922 -13.20 11.09 -44.65
CA SER A 922 -12.91 12.51 -44.42
C SER A 922 -11.58 12.77 -43.70
N ALA A 923 -10.99 11.75 -43.05
CA ALA A 923 -9.69 11.86 -42.40
C ALA A 923 -9.00 10.49 -42.27
N GLY A 924 -7.67 10.47 -42.40
CA GLY A 924 -6.84 9.30 -42.14
C GLY A 924 -5.81 9.53 -41.04
N VAL A 925 -5.48 8.49 -40.26
CA VAL A 925 -4.31 8.48 -39.37
C VAL A 925 -3.48 7.22 -39.63
N CYS A 926 -2.24 7.41 -40.08
CA CYS A 926 -1.29 6.35 -40.38
C CYS A 926 -0.22 6.26 -39.29
N PHE A 927 -0.21 5.17 -38.53
CA PHE A 927 0.84 4.85 -37.57
C PHE A 927 1.84 3.86 -38.19
N TYR A 928 3.10 4.30 -38.33
CA TYR A 928 4.25 3.53 -38.85
C TYR A 928 3.87 2.64 -40.04
N GLY A 929 3.27 3.25 -41.07
CA GLY A 929 2.83 2.55 -42.26
C GLY A 929 3.98 1.84 -42.97
N SER A 930 3.89 0.52 -43.13
CA SER A 930 4.90 -0.23 -43.89
C SER A 930 4.57 -0.22 -45.39
N ARG A 931 5.59 -0.29 -46.24
CA ARG A 931 5.44 -0.46 -47.71
C ARG A 931 4.59 0.62 -48.40
N MET A 932 4.69 1.86 -47.93
CA MET A 932 3.99 3.00 -48.52
C MET A 932 4.65 3.47 -49.82
N ASP A 933 3.85 3.74 -50.84
CA ASP A 933 4.29 4.35 -52.11
C ASP A 933 4.02 5.87 -52.13
N ALA A 934 5.10 6.66 -52.10
CA ALA A 934 5.03 8.12 -52.14
C ALA A 934 4.49 8.69 -53.46
N SER A 935 4.45 7.89 -54.54
CA SER A 935 3.84 8.29 -55.81
C SER A 935 2.33 8.51 -55.71
N LEU A 936 1.68 7.87 -54.73
CA LEU A 936 0.25 7.94 -54.50
C LEU A 936 -0.19 9.20 -53.73
N ALA A 937 0.75 9.90 -53.09
CA ALA A 937 0.48 11.08 -52.26
C ALA A 937 -0.39 12.17 -52.94
N PRO A 938 -0.16 12.55 -54.21
CA PRO A 938 -0.95 13.60 -54.87
C PRO A 938 -2.42 13.21 -55.10
N ARG A 939 -2.74 11.91 -55.03
CA ARG A 939 -4.08 11.36 -55.27
C ARG A 939 -4.90 11.21 -53.98
N LEU A 940 -4.32 11.48 -52.81
CA LEU A 940 -5.03 11.45 -51.54
C LEU A 940 -6.05 12.59 -51.47
N ALA A 941 -7.33 12.22 -51.44
CA ALA A 941 -8.44 13.17 -51.38
C ALA A 941 -8.76 13.64 -49.95
N ALA A 942 -8.35 12.87 -48.93
CA ALA A 942 -8.56 13.17 -47.52
C ALA A 942 -7.22 13.50 -46.81
N PRO A 943 -7.23 14.41 -45.80
CA PRO A 943 -6.04 14.74 -45.02
C PRO A 943 -5.59 13.56 -44.15
N VAL A 944 -4.28 13.30 -44.12
CA VAL A 944 -3.67 12.18 -43.39
C VAL A 944 -2.63 12.66 -42.37
N LEU A 945 -2.78 12.22 -41.12
CA LEU A 945 -1.74 12.35 -40.09
C LEU A 945 -0.83 11.13 -40.14
N PHE A 946 0.45 11.33 -40.43
CA PHE A 946 1.48 10.30 -40.36
C PHE A 946 2.23 10.39 -39.04
N VAL A 947 2.33 9.27 -38.32
CA VAL A 947 3.06 9.14 -37.07
C VAL A 947 4.08 8.01 -37.18
N CYS A 948 5.36 8.30 -37.05
CA CYS A 948 6.43 7.29 -37.09
C CYS A 948 7.56 7.60 -36.10
N GLY A 949 8.40 6.62 -35.83
CA GLY A 949 9.66 6.81 -35.12
C GLY A 949 10.83 6.85 -36.11
N ASP A 950 11.91 7.57 -35.80
CA ASP A 950 13.13 7.60 -36.62
C ASP A 950 14.00 6.33 -36.47
N GLY A 951 13.73 5.51 -35.45
CA GLY A 951 14.36 4.21 -35.23
C GLY A 951 13.60 3.04 -35.83
N ASP A 952 12.58 3.28 -36.66
CA ASP A 952 11.75 2.25 -37.29
C ASP A 952 12.33 1.77 -38.64
N PRO A 953 12.83 0.53 -38.74
CA PRO A 953 13.38 0.01 -40.00
C PRO A 953 12.32 -0.33 -41.05
N LEU A 954 11.03 -0.39 -40.69
CA LEU A 954 9.93 -0.76 -41.59
C LEU A 954 9.22 0.47 -42.19
N CYS A 955 9.43 1.65 -41.62
CA CYS A 955 8.83 2.92 -42.06
C CYS A 955 9.90 4.01 -42.14
N ALA A 956 10.47 4.20 -43.33
CA ALA A 956 11.50 5.21 -43.54
C ALA A 956 10.92 6.64 -43.40
N VAL A 957 11.58 7.47 -42.60
CA VAL A 957 11.16 8.85 -42.34
C VAL A 957 11.17 9.68 -43.63
N GLU A 958 12.09 9.39 -44.56
CA GLU A 958 12.17 10.03 -45.87
C GLU A 958 10.87 9.83 -46.66
N THR A 959 10.33 8.61 -46.70
CA THR A 959 9.08 8.29 -47.38
C THR A 959 7.90 9.04 -46.76
N VAL A 960 7.85 9.12 -45.42
CA VAL A 960 6.80 9.85 -44.69
C VAL A 960 6.85 11.35 -44.97
N ARG A 961 8.06 11.94 -45.03
CA ARG A 961 8.25 13.35 -45.38
C ARG A 961 7.92 13.63 -46.84
N GLU A 962 8.23 12.71 -47.74
CA GLU A 962 7.84 12.81 -49.15
C GLU A 962 6.31 12.78 -49.30
N MET A 963 5.62 11.89 -48.57
CA MET A 963 4.15 11.84 -48.49
C MET A 963 3.55 13.16 -47.98
N GLU A 964 4.08 13.71 -46.88
CA GLU A 964 3.63 14.99 -46.31
C GLU A 964 3.78 16.14 -47.33
N SER A 965 4.90 16.17 -48.07
CA SER A 965 5.17 17.25 -49.02
C SER A 965 4.26 17.24 -50.26
N ARG A 966 3.73 16.06 -50.63
CA ARG A 966 2.98 15.84 -51.87
C ARG A 966 1.47 15.69 -51.65
N ALA A 967 1.03 15.29 -50.47
CA ALA A 967 -0.38 15.11 -50.15
C ALA A 967 -1.01 16.41 -49.63
N ARG A 968 -2.24 16.73 -50.07
CA ARG A 968 -2.95 17.93 -49.63
C ARG A 968 -3.47 17.76 -48.20
N GLY A 969 -3.03 18.64 -47.30
CA GLY A 969 -3.50 18.65 -45.91
C GLY A 969 -2.95 17.49 -45.06
N ALA A 970 -1.86 16.85 -45.49
CA ALA A 970 -1.16 15.87 -44.68
C ALA A 970 -0.24 16.52 -43.65
N LYS A 971 0.03 15.81 -42.56
CA LYS A 971 0.97 16.23 -41.51
C LYS A 971 1.78 15.03 -41.03
N ALA A 972 3.10 15.17 -40.88
CA ALA A 972 3.96 14.13 -40.35
C ALA A 972 4.55 14.51 -38.99
N VAL A 973 4.50 13.57 -38.05
CA VAL A 973 5.07 13.67 -36.71
C VAL A 973 6.04 12.51 -36.52
N VAL A 974 7.29 12.85 -36.21
CA VAL A 974 8.39 11.89 -36.07
C VAL A 974 8.90 11.94 -34.64
N TYR A 975 8.90 10.79 -33.96
CA TYR A 975 9.39 10.65 -32.60
C TYR A 975 10.82 10.13 -32.59
N ALA A 976 11.71 10.85 -31.91
CA ALA A 976 13.13 10.55 -31.89
C ALA A 976 13.44 9.33 -30.99
N GLY A 977 14.27 8.41 -31.47
CA GLY A 977 14.65 7.18 -30.80
C GLY A 977 13.52 6.17 -30.61
N ARG A 978 12.40 6.28 -31.34
CA ARG A 978 11.26 5.34 -31.25
C ARG A 978 11.31 4.29 -32.35
N GLY A 979 11.05 3.04 -31.97
CA GLY A 979 10.99 1.90 -32.89
C GLY A 979 9.59 1.62 -33.43
N HIS A 980 9.46 0.57 -34.24
CA HIS A 980 8.17 0.15 -34.81
C HIS A 980 7.14 -0.20 -33.72
N ALA A 981 5.86 0.12 -33.98
CA ALA A 981 4.73 -0.19 -33.10
C ALA A 981 4.70 0.50 -31.72
N PHE A 982 5.54 1.52 -31.46
CA PHE A 982 5.59 2.18 -30.14
C PHE A 982 4.25 2.76 -29.68
N ALA A 983 3.39 3.23 -30.61
CA ALA A 983 2.15 3.93 -30.27
C ALA A 983 1.02 3.00 -29.76
N HIS A 984 0.98 1.72 -30.17
CA HIS A 984 0.01 0.73 -29.67
C HIS A 984 0.65 -0.42 -28.89
N ARG A 985 1.98 -0.56 -28.92
CA ARG A 985 2.76 -1.56 -28.16
C ARG A 985 4.04 -0.94 -27.58
N PRO A 986 3.92 0.01 -26.63
CA PRO A 986 5.09 0.62 -25.98
C PRO A 986 5.90 -0.44 -25.20
N GLN A 987 7.24 -0.36 -25.28
CA GLN A 987 8.15 -1.30 -24.62
C GLN A 987 8.95 -0.66 -23.48
N SER A 988 8.96 0.67 -23.40
CA SER A 988 9.66 1.45 -22.38
C SER A 988 8.76 2.55 -21.78
N LEU A 989 9.15 3.09 -20.62
CA LEU A 989 8.44 4.23 -20.00
C LEU A 989 8.47 5.50 -20.88
N GLU A 990 9.50 5.64 -21.70
CA GLU A 990 9.59 6.75 -22.65
C GLU A 990 8.64 6.51 -23.84
N ASP A 991 8.53 5.26 -24.31
CA ASP A 991 7.55 4.88 -25.34
C ASP A 991 6.12 5.11 -24.84
N ASP A 992 5.83 4.83 -23.56
CA ASP A 992 4.51 5.09 -22.96
C ASP A 992 4.17 6.59 -23.04
N GLY A 993 5.12 7.47 -22.73
CA GLY A 993 4.94 8.92 -22.80
C GLY A 993 4.66 9.39 -24.24
N ASP A 994 5.44 8.92 -25.20
CA ASP A 994 5.30 9.27 -26.61
C ASP A 994 4.05 8.64 -27.24
N ALA A 995 3.64 7.45 -26.80
CA ALA A 995 2.40 6.80 -27.23
C ALA A 995 1.17 7.60 -26.78
N GLU A 996 1.18 8.14 -25.55
CA GLU A 996 0.11 9.04 -25.08
C GLU A 996 0.04 10.33 -25.89
N ASP A 997 1.19 10.93 -26.21
CA ASP A 997 1.27 12.13 -27.04
C ASP A 997 0.77 11.86 -28.46
N ALA A 998 1.22 10.76 -29.08
CA ALA A 998 0.79 10.31 -30.40
C ALA A 998 -0.72 10.04 -30.45
N PHE A 999 -1.28 9.43 -29.41
CA PHE A 999 -2.72 9.21 -29.28
C PHE A 999 -3.48 10.53 -29.09
N ALA A 1000 -2.94 11.49 -28.35
CA ALA A 1000 -3.53 12.82 -28.19
C ALA A 1000 -3.56 13.59 -29.50
N LEU A 1001 -2.50 13.50 -30.32
CA LEU A 1001 -2.43 14.09 -31.67
C LEU A 1001 -3.46 13.47 -32.62
N MET A 1002 -3.55 12.14 -32.66
CA MET A 1002 -4.56 11.42 -33.44
C MET A 1002 -5.97 11.89 -33.05
N ARG A 1003 -6.26 11.99 -31.76
CA ARG A 1003 -7.57 12.45 -31.28
C ARG A 1003 -7.87 13.88 -31.71
N GLY A 1004 -6.89 14.79 -31.63
CA GLY A 1004 -7.04 16.16 -32.12
C GLY A 1004 -7.35 16.17 -33.61
N TRP A 1005 -6.60 15.41 -34.40
CA TRP A 1005 -6.79 15.28 -35.85
C TRP A 1005 -8.18 14.76 -36.23
N LEU A 1006 -8.63 13.67 -35.61
CA LEU A 1006 -9.96 13.11 -35.87
C LEU A 1006 -11.06 14.08 -35.46
N HIS A 1007 -10.88 14.83 -34.38
CA HIS A 1007 -11.84 15.85 -33.96
C HIS A 1007 -11.94 16.98 -34.99
N ASP A 1008 -10.80 17.55 -35.41
CA ASP A 1008 -10.73 18.68 -36.34
C ASP A 1008 -11.25 18.35 -37.74
N HIS A 1009 -11.17 17.10 -38.18
CA HIS A 1009 -11.57 16.70 -39.54
C HIS A 1009 -12.88 15.92 -39.63
N LEU A 1010 -13.34 15.29 -38.55
CA LEU A 1010 -14.61 14.53 -38.55
C LEU A 1010 -15.74 15.23 -37.79
N LEU A 1011 -15.42 16.03 -36.77
CA LEU A 1011 -16.42 16.61 -35.85
C LEU A 1011 -16.51 18.15 -35.90
N ALA A 1012 -15.50 18.84 -36.44
CA ALA A 1012 -15.46 20.30 -36.52
C ALA A 1012 -16.24 20.90 -37.70
#